data_AF-A0A662X4J4-F1
#
_entry.id   AF-A0A662X4J4-F1
#
_cell.length_a   1.000
_cell.length_b   1.000
_cell.length_c   1.000
_cell.angle_alpha   90.00
_cell.angle_beta   90.00
_cell.angle_gamma   90.00
#
_symmetry.space_group_name_H-M   'P 1'
#
loop_
_entity.id
_entity.type
_entity.pdbx_description
1 polymer ?
#
loop_
_entity_poly.entity_id
_entity_poly.type
_entity_poly.pdbx_seq_one_letter_code
_entity_poly.pdbx_strand_id
1 'polypeptide(L)'
;MALTRILLPLAASLALLLQPAVTASGVESVMGIVNTQRSVKLDPSVQHIPLAASQTHLRPPPAQIPSSFDIFIGLSVFRDGFRCAKTIFTGLKRATYPERLFFGVVDQVDQGDDKCLVEYCKLAEAEWPDLGACPYRDHIRVDEHAASESRGPTLARHHQQKLIQQEEFCLQLDGHSIFTNLWDENLLAEWTRIDNEMAVLTTYIHHIHDYVMKENGDNAPPDQLPHICTTMRGSNGLVRNVGASMISGSKIPQLSALWGAGLSFSKCHAERRVPVDSHTLWMFDGEEFLRASRLWTSGYDMYSPSALGSVVYHNYTSVPARFEHITVDAQVRQREKEMGENRFRLLAGIPFEGTVSTVELDTYGFGSARSFQQYLQFSGVTFQKNMNDSDSCDQLHWVPYANATDVERVVGGDWKLHANDVHPTPQQHDALVQDLSDPTTNHDVVDEEADTEALLQAEDDVHNGADTGEGQQRLRQEAVNGEANDKGPTSALAWVFLLAVVAALFVTLSDDSASRAIRRRCRSRAAHNSNELYHELTGELEAFVRDPACRKKPSNLPKLYSNFVRSFQDKLNQIRLVVICTEISTQYDEPAEAQAFMEQLLAQLNAKTAHEAVLLCKMQIAQLKFRRGAEFFAEVKTTVDEDKATVEGLVGAEPVVHAAYYRVACDYYGALGPADKFYKNALMFLAYTQYEEMRAAERFDLAVNISIAALTGDGVFNFGEVLATPILRALEGTDKQWLSDLLHAFNKGDIDRFNEIVGQNSTEFNAQPALVSKQNYVKEKVALLALMVLVFKRPSHERNIAFLEIAEATRLPLEQVEWLVMRALSCKLIKGSIDQVDGIVRVSWVQPRVLDDSQLQELVNRLDDWEKKVNSTLLYVEEQTPELFQ
;
A
#
# COMPACT_ATOMS: atom_id res chain seq x y z
N MET A 1 26.25 73.51 -14.88
CA MET A 1 24.78 73.51 -14.89
C MET A 1 24.22 72.76 -16.13
N ALA A 2 24.70 71.54 -16.43
CA ALA A 2 24.15 70.71 -17.52
C ALA A 2 24.44 69.19 -17.39
N LEU A 3 24.89 68.68 -16.23
CA LEU A 3 25.15 67.24 -16.06
C LEU A 3 24.33 66.56 -14.94
N THR A 4 23.60 67.32 -14.14
CA THR A 4 22.81 66.79 -13.00
C THR A 4 21.32 66.58 -13.29
N ARG A 5 20.87 66.76 -14.54
CA ARG A 5 19.45 66.62 -14.93
C ARG A 5 19.10 65.40 -15.79
N ILE A 6 20.05 64.51 -16.09
CA ILE A 6 19.81 63.29 -16.89
C ILE A 6 19.96 62.00 -16.05
N LEU A 7 20.52 62.08 -14.83
CA LEU A 7 20.77 60.90 -13.99
C LEU A 7 19.65 60.56 -12.99
N LEU A 8 18.68 61.46 -12.75
CA LEU A 8 17.53 61.15 -11.88
C LEU A 8 16.40 60.31 -12.55
N PRO A 9 16.04 60.49 -13.83
CA PRO A 9 14.97 59.69 -14.44
C PRO A 9 15.45 58.29 -14.87
N LEU A 10 16.75 58.06 -15.07
CA LEU A 10 17.29 56.72 -15.35
C LEU A 10 17.33 55.84 -14.10
N ALA A 11 17.59 56.41 -12.92
CA ALA A 11 17.55 55.67 -11.65
C ALA A 11 16.11 55.28 -11.24
N ALA A 12 15.12 56.14 -11.55
CA ALA A 12 13.71 55.85 -11.29
C ALA A 12 13.10 54.84 -12.28
N SER A 13 13.61 54.79 -13.52
CA SER A 13 13.15 53.83 -14.53
C SER A 13 13.76 52.43 -14.36
N LEU A 14 14.96 52.33 -13.75
CA LEU A 14 15.58 51.05 -13.43
C LEU A 14 15.05 50.43 -12.12
N ALA A 15 14.52 51.25 -11.21
CA ALA A 15 13.89 50.79 -9.96
C ALA A 15 12.44 50.28 -10.15
N LEU A 16 11.78 50.59 -11.27
CA LEU A 16 10.47 50.02 -11.63
C LEU A 16 10.56 48.73 -12.46
N LEU A 17 11.75 48.34 -12.92
CA LEU A 17 12.00 47.09 -13.68
C LEU A 17 12.77 46.03 -12.87
N LEU A 18 12.99 46.30 -11.58
CA LEU A 18 13.54 45.37 -10.60
C LEU A 18 12.59 45.30 -9.40
N GLN A 19 11.33 44.93 -9.65
CA GLN A 19 10.68 44.08 -8.65
C GLN A 19 11.45 42.76 -8.66
N PRO A 20 11.86 42.22 -7.50
CA PRO A 20 12.30 40.85 -7.49
C PRO A 20 11.08 40.06 -7.94
N ALA A 21 11.12 39.50 -9.15
CA ALA A 21 10.45 38.23 -9.36
C ALA A 21 11.05 37.35 -8.26
N VAL A 22 10.28 37.13 -7.20
CA VAL A 22 10.59 36.11 -6.22
C VAL A 22 10.60 34.83 -7.02
N THR A 23 11.79 34.41 -7.44
CA THR A 23 12.00 33.09 -8.01
C THR A 23 11.71 32.13 -6.86
N ALA A 24 10.48 31.65 -6.78
CA ALA A 24 9.96 30.73 -5.78
C ALA A 24 10.53 29.30 -5.94
N SER A 25 11.81 29.15 -6.29
CA SER A 25 12.41 27.84 -6.59
C SER A 25 12.89 27.07 -5.34
N GLY A 26 12.49 27.48 -4.13
CA GLY A 26 13.05 26.97 -2.86
C GLY A 26 12.14 26.04 -2.06
N VAL A 27 10.84 26.00 -2.36
CA VAL A 27 9.79 25.34 -1.56
C VAL A 27 9.04 24.26 -2.35
N GLU A 28 9.31 24.14 -3.66
CA GLU A 28 8.70 23.12 -4.50
C GLU A 28 8.94 21.71 -3.94
N SER A 29 7.90 20.91 -3.99
CA SER A 29 7.90 19.51 -3.58
C SER A 29 7.50 18.64 -4.77
N VAL A 30 7.96 17.39 -4.79
CA VAL A 30 7.64 16.45 -5.87
C VAL A 30 6.91 15.27 -5.27
N MET A 31 5.72 14.99 -5.77
CA MET A 31 4.89 13.89 -5.32
C MET A 31 4.83 12.79 -6.37
N GLY A 32 5.05 11.54 -5.96
CA GLY A 32 4.75 10.34 -6.73
C GLY A 32 3.38 9.80 -6.33
N ILE A 33 2.47 9.63 -7.29
CA ILE A 33 1.08 9.24 -7.02
C ILE A 33 0.98 7.72 -6.87
N VAL A 34 0.40 7.27 -5.76
CA VAL A 34 0.22 5.84 -5.45
C VAL A 34 -0.51 5.10 -6.58
N ASN A 35 -0.06 3.89 -6.89
CA ASN A 35 -0.60 3.03 -7.95
C ASN A 35 -0.55 3.63 -9.38
N THR A 36 0.28 4.64 -9.62
CA THR A 36 0.50 5.23 -10.95
C THR A 36 1.98 5.56 -11.17
N GLN A 37 2.36 5.86 -12.41
CA GLN A 37 3.67 6.44 -12.73
C GLN A 37 3.68 7.98 -12.71
N ARG A 38 2.53 8.60 -12.40
CA ARG A 38 2.38 10.04 -12.49
C ARG A 38 3.13 10.71 -11.34
N SER A 39 3.93 11.72 -11.68
CA SER A 39 4.55 12.61 -10.71
C SER A 39 4.06 14.03 -10.92
N VAL A 40 3.80 14.72 -9.81
CA VAL A 40 3.29 16.08 -9.79
C VAL A 40 4.24 16.97 -9.00
N LYS A 41 4.48 18.17 -9.53
CA LYS A 41 5.17 19.23 -8.79
C LYS A 41 4.15 20.06 -8.04
N LEU A 42 4.41 20.24 -6.75
CA LEU A 42 3.56 21.01 -5.85
C LEU A 42 4.35 22.22 -5.33
N ASP A 43 3.68 23.35 -5.25
CA ASP A 43 4.18 24.60 -4.69
C ASP A 43 3.29 25.03 -3.51
N PRO A 44 3.66 24.67 -2.26
CA PRO A 44 2.94 25.10 -1.08
C PRO A 44 2.86 26.62 -0.91
N SER A 45 3.71 27.41 -1.57
CA SER A 45 3.72 28.88 -1.41
C SER A 45 2.49 29.57 -2.03
N VAL A 46 1.82 28.92 -2.98
CA VAL A 46 0.63 29.46 -3.66
C VAL A 46 -0.68 28.84 -3.15
N GLN A 47 -0.61 27.87 -2.23
CA GLN A 47 -1.78 27.07 -1.83
C GLN A 47 -2.87 27.87 -1.12
N HIS A 48 -2.57 29.03 -0.52
CA HIS A 48 -3.58 29.92 0.09
C HIS A 48 -4.11 31.01 -0.85
N ILE A 49 -3.71 30.99 -2.12
CA ILE A 49 -4.18 31.94 -3.13
C ILE A 49 -5.33 31.29 -3.91
N PRO A 50 -6.56 31.82 -3.85
CA PRO A 50 -7.67 31.30 -4.64
C PRO A 50 -7.41 31.33 -6.15
N LEU A 51 -7.93 30.33 -6.87
CA LEU A 51 -7.82 30.25 -8.33
C LEU A 51 -8.59 31.36 -9.06
N ALA A 52 -9.72 31.81 -8.51
CA ALA A 52 -10.51 32.87 -9.12
C ALA A 52 -9.78 34.21 -9.03
N ALA A 53 -9.49 34.84 -10.18
CA ALA A 53 -8.74 36.10 -10.25
C ALA A 53 -9.33 37.22 -9.37
N SER A 54 -10.67 37.30 -9.27
CA SER A 54 -11.39 38.25 -8.43
C SER A 54 -11.19 38.05 -6.93
N GLN A 55 -10.80 36.84 -6.50
CA GLN A 55 -10.67 36.43 -5.10
C GLN A 55 -9.20 36.30 -4.65
N THR A 56 -8.23 36.62 -5.51
CA THR A 56 -6.79 36.50 -5.23
C THR A 56 -6.30 37.33 -4.04
N HIS A 57 -7.09 38.29 -3.55
CA HIS A 57 -6.81 39.10 -2.36
C HIS A 57 -7.26 38.43 -1.05
N LEU A 58 -8.15 37.43 -1.11
CA LEU A 58 -8.66 36.72 0.05
C LEU A 58 -7.62 35.70 0.56
N ARG A 59 -7.57 35.53 1.88
CA ARG A 59 -6.70 34.56 2.57
C ARG A 59 -7.49 33.85 3.67
N PRO A 60 -7.07 32.64 4.06
CA PRO A 60 -7.58 32.02 5.28
C PRO A 60 -7.31 32.90 6.52
N PRO A 61 -8.06 32.69 7.62
CA PRO A 61 -7.82 33.41 8.87
C PRO A 61 -6.42 33.09 9.41
N PRO A 62 -5.61 34.09 9.79
CA PRO A 62 -4.24 33.86 10.27
C PRO A 62 -4.25 33.08 11.58
N ALA A 63 -3.19 32.31 11.83
CA ALA A 63 -3.07 31.48 13.03
C ALA A 63 -2.96 32.34 14.31
N GLN A 64 -3.75 32.00 15.33
CA GLN A 64 -3.79 32.66 16.63
C GLN A 64 -3.39 31.67 17.72
N ILE A 65 -2.24 31.88 18.35
CA ILE A 65 -1.75 30.98 19.41
C ILE A 65 -1.67 31.78 20.72
N PRO A 66 -2.43 31.41 21.76
CA PRO A 66 -2.33 32.08 23.05
C PRO A 66 -0.96 31.81 23.70
N SER A 67 -0.53 32.68 24.61
CA SER A 67 0.78 32.54 25.27
C SER A 67 0.89 31.31 26.19
N SER A 68 -0.25 30.75 26.60
CA SER A 68 -0.37 29.53 27.40
C SER A 68 -1.53 28.72 26.86
N PHE A 69 -1.32 27.42 26.68
CA PHE A 69 -2.32 26.49 26.18
C PHE A 69 -1.97 25.07 26.58
N ASP A 70 -2.99 24.22 26.53
CA ASP A 70 -2.88 22.78 26.73
C ASP A 70 -3.16 22.04 25.42
N ILE A 71 -2.60 20.83 25.31
CA ILE A 71 -2.79 19.92 24.18
C ILE A 71 -3.50 18.65 24.67
N PHE A 72 -4.65 18.36 24.08
CA PHE A 72 -5.35 17.09 24.27
C PHE A 72 -4.85 16.06 23.24
N ILE A 73 -4.49 14.87 23.68
CA ILE A 73 -4.10 13.73 22.85
C ILE A 73 -5.11 12.62 23.07
N GLY A 74 -5.96 12.36 22.09
CA GLY A 74 -6.93 11.30 22.17
C GLY A 74 -6.43 10.00 21.51
N LEU A 75 -6.67 8.88 22.18
CA LEU A 75 -6.28 7.54 21.78
C LEU A 75 -7.50 6.62 21.82
N SER A 76 -7.78 5.95 20.71
CA SER A 76 -8.76 4.86 20.65
C SER A 76 -8.02 3.52 20.65
N VAL A 77 -8.32 2.65 21.61
CA VAL A 77 -7.54 1.44 21.88
C VAL A 77 -8.49 0.25 21.96
N PHE A 78 -8.19 -0.80 21.18
CA PHE A 78 -8.91 -2.06 21.24
C PHE A 78 -7.99 -3.17 21.74
N ARG A 79 -8.16 -3.56 23.00
CA ARG A 79 -7.48 -4.69 23.65
C ARG A 79 -5.95 -4.68 23.48
N ASP A 80 -5.31 -3.51 23.50
CA ASP A 80 -3.86 -3.32 23.29
C ASP A 80 -3.26 -2.35 24.33
N GLY A 81 -3.44 -2.67 25.61
CA GLY A 81 -3.04 -1.78 26.71
C GLY A 81 -1.55 -1.49 26.77
N PHE A 82 -0.69 -2.47 26.46
CA PHE A 82 0.77 -2.27 26.53
C PHE A 82 1.29 -1.26 25.51
N ARG A 83 0.83 -1.32 24.25
CA ARG A 83 1.27 -0.35 23.24
C ARG A 83 0.67 1.03 23.49
N CYS A 84 -0.58 1.10 23.96
CA CYS A 84 -1.18 2.35 24.40
C CYS A 84 -0.39 3.00 25.54
N ALA A 85 0.02 2.22 26.53
CA ALA A 85 0.88 2.70 27.59
C ALA A 85 2.20 3.27 27.05
N LYS A 86 2.80 2.61 26.06
CA LYS A 86 4.02 3.09 25.39
C LYS A 86 3.79 4.38 24.60
N THR A 87 2.63 4.55 23.98
CA THR A 87 2.23 5.80 23.30
C THR A 87 2.19 6.96 24.29
N ILE A 88 1.47 6.80 25.41
CA ILE A 88 1.40 7.84 26.46
C ILE A 88 2.79 8.11 27.06
N PHE A 89 3.53 7.04 27.37
CA PHE A 89 4.86 7.12 27.95
C PHE A 89 5.83 7.91 27.05
N THR A 90 5.89 7.59 25.76
CA THR A 90 6.76 8.32 24.82
C THR A 90 6.27 9.74 24.59
N GLY A 91 4.96 9.97 24.54
CA GLY A 91 4.38 11.31 24.42
C GLY A 91 4.78 12.23 25.56
N LEU A 92 4.74 11.76 26.81
CA LEU A 92 5.18 12.54 27.97
C LEU A 92 6.71 12.63 28.08
N LYS A 93 7.42 11.52 27.91
CA LYS A 93 8.89 11.48 28.09
C LYS A 93 9.64 12.34 27.08
N ARG A 94 9.12 12.45 25.86
CA ARG A 94 9.81 13.08 24.73
C ARG A 94 9.28 14.47 24.39
N ALA A 95 8.31 14.99 25.14
CA ALA A 95 7.81 16.35 25.01
C ALA A 95 8.70 17.36 25.75
N THR A 96 8.70 18.61 25.27
CA THR A 96 9.33 19.73 25.97
C THR A 96 8.49 20.17 27.17
N TYR A 97 7.16 20.19 27.05
CA TYR A 97 6.22 20.64 28.09
C TYR A 97 5.21 19.55 28.48
N PRO A 98 5.63 18.45 29.13
CA PRO A 98 4.74 17.35 29.51
C PRO A 98 3.59 17.78 30.43
N GLU A 99 3.75 18.87 31.18
CA GLU A 99 2.72 19.43 32.05
C GLU A 99 1.52 20.05 31.31
N ARG A 100 1.62 20.26 29.99
CA ARG A 100 0.54 20.82 29.16
C ARG A 100 -0.22 19.74 28.38
N LEU A 101 0.19 18.48 28.53
CA LEU A 101 -0.34 17.37 27.76
C LEU A 101 -1.40 16.63 28.56
N PHE A 102 -2.57 16.44 27.97
CA PHE A 102 -3.69 15.68 28.54
C PHE A 102 -4.08 14.55 27.59
N PHE A 103 -4.04 13.32 28.06
CA PHE A 103 -4.41 12.14 27.28
C PHE A 103 -5.86 11.74 27.55
N GLY A 104 -6.64 11.51 26.49
CA GLY A 104 -7.96 10.89 26.56
C GLY A 104 -7.93 9.51 25.92
N VAL A 105 -8.13 8.47 26.70
CA VAL A 105 -8.03 7.07 26.26
C VAL A 105 -9.40 6.44 26.26
N VAL A 106 -9.85 5.99 25.09
CA VAL A 106 -10.99 5.08 24.98
C VAL A 106 -10.43 3.66 25.01
N ASP A 107 -10.57 2.99 26.15
CA ASP A 107 -9.95 1.67 26.41
C ASP A 107 -11.03 0.57 26.30
N GLN A 108 -11.06 -0.14 25.18
CA GLN A 108 -12.02 -1.20 24.90
C GLN A 108 -11.42 -2.57 25.24
N VAL A 109 -11.78 -3.13 26.40
CA VAL A 109 -11.10 -4.29 27.01
C VAL A 109 -12.06 -5.40 27.43
N ASP A 110 -11.57 -6.63 27.49
CA ASP A 110 -12.23 -7.78 28.10
C ASP A 110 -11.63 -8.12 29.47
N GLN A 111 -12.26 -9.05 30.19
CA GLN A 111 -11.74 -9.53 31.47
C GLN A 111 -10.38 -10.23 31.27
N GLY A 112 -9.34 -9.67 31.90
CA GLY A 112 -7.98 -10.22 31.87
C GLY A 112 -7.06 -9.55 30.84
N ASP A 113 -7.56 -8.62 30.03
CA ASP A 113 -6.70 -7.79 29.18
C ASP A 113 -5.88 -6.81 30.01
N ASP A 114 -4.68 -6.49 29.51
CA ASP A 114 -3.86 -5.41 30.04
C ASP A 114 -4.54 -4.07 29.75
N LYS A 115 -4.76 -3.27 30.79
CA LYS A 115 -5.36 -1.93 30.69
C LYS A 115 -4.29 -0.89 30.41
N CYS A 116 -4.58 0.07 29.52
CA CYS A 116 -3.59 1.05 29.08
C CYS A 116 -3.00 1.86 30.24
N LEU A 117 -3.85 2.36 31.15
CA LEU A 117 -3.39 3.15 32.27
C LEU A 117 -2.54 2.35 33.27
N VAL A 118 -2.87 1.07 33.48
CA VAL A 118 -2.14 0.20 34.42
C VAL A 118 -0.73 -0.06 33.89
N GLU A 119 -0.62 -0.40 32.60
CA GLU A 119 0.68 -0.59 31.95
C GLU A 119 1.49 0.71 31.89
N TYR A 120 0.83 1.85 31.69
CA TYR A 120 1.49 3.16 31.73
C TYR A 120 2.12 3.42 33.09
N CYS A 121 1.38 3.22 34.19
CA CYS A 121 1.90 3.43 35.53
C CYS A 121 3.15 2.57 35.80
N LYS A 122 3.17 1.31 35.34
CA LYS A 122 4.35 0.42 35.46
C LYS A 122 5.58 0.98 34.73
N LEU A 123 5.39 1.46 33.50
CA LEU A 123 6.47 2.07 32.71
C LEU A 123 6.95 3.39 33.33
N ALA A 124 6.01 4.21 33.80
CA ALA A 124 6.29 5.52 34.39
C ALA A 124 6.99 5.42 35.75
N GLU A 125 6.61 4.46 36.61
CA GLU A 125 7.28 4.19 37.89
C GLU A 125 8.74 3.72 37.67
N ALA A 126 8.98 2.90 36.65
CA ALA A 126 10.33 2.44 36.33
C ALA A 126 11.24 3.56 35.81
N GLU A 127 10.69 4.53 35.08
CA GLU A 127 11.45 5.66 34.52
C GLU A 127 11.62 6.83 35.51
N TRP A 128 10.57 7.15 36.26
CA TRP A 128 10.53 8.30 37.17
C TRP A 128 10.19 7.87 38.62
N PRO A 129 11.04 7.08 39.27
CA PRO A 129 10.77 6.55 40.62
C PRO A 129 10.58 7.66 41.67
N ASP A 130 11.20 8.83 41.46
CA ASP A 130 11.11 9.97 42.37
C ASP A 130 9.77 10.72 42.30
N LEU A 131 8.98 10.51 41.24
CA LEU A 131 7.67 11.16 41.04
C LEU A 131 6.48 10.31 41.56
N GLY A 132 6.76 9.14 42.14
CA GLY A 132 5.78 8.22 42.71
C GLY A 132 5.34 7.11 41.75
N ALA A 133 4.33 6.34 42.16
CA ALA A 133 3.94 5.10 41.49
C ALA A 133 3.18 5.27 40.15
N CYS A 134 2.64 6.47 39.87
CA CYS A 134 2.03 6.77 38.57
C CYS A 134 2.08 8.27 38.29
N PRO A 135 3.25 8.80 37.87
CA PRO A 135 3.41 10.19 37.47
C PRO A 135 2.41 10.59 36.38
N TYR A 136 1.98 11.85 36.33
CA TYR A 136 1.02 12.39 35.33
C TYR A 136 -0.33 11.67 35.26
N ARG A 137 -0.71 10.88 36.27
CA ARG A 137 -2.02 10.20 36.29
C ARG A 137 -3.20 11.16 36.10
N ASP A 138 -3.16 12.33 36.70
CA ASP A 138 -4.23 13.34 36.61
C ASP A 138 -4.37 13.94 35.20
N HIS A 139 -3.38 13.72 34.34
CA HIS A 139 -3.38 14.14 32.94
C HIS A 139 -3.96 13.06 32.02
N ILE A 140 -4.33 11.89 32.54
CA ILE A 140 -4.84 10.77 31.75
C ILE A 140 -6.31 10.51 32.12
N ARG A 141 -7.20 10.79 31.18
CA ARG A 141 -8.64 10.55 31.26
C ARG A 141 -8.94 9.25 30.53
N VAL A 142 -9.60 8.30 31.19
CA VAL A 142 -9.91 6.99 30.61
C VAL A 142 -11.42 6.81 30.54
N ASP A 143 -11.94 6.51 29.35
CA ASP A 143 -13.29 6.03 29.09
C ASP A 143 -13.20 4.53 28.76
N GLU A 144 -13.49 3.68 29.75
CA GLU A 144 -13.36 2.23 29.63
C GLU A 144 -14.67 1.61 29.16
N HIS A 145 -14.60 0.77 28.12
CA HIS A 145 -15.75 0.05 27.54
C HIS A 145 -15.45 -1.44 27.44
N ALA A 146 -16.50 -2.25 27.47
CA ALA A 146 -16.35 -3.68 27.19
C ALA A 146 -15.98 -3.87 25.70
N ALA A 147 -15.01 -4.73 25.40
CA ALA A 147 -14.60 -4.97 24.02
C ALA A 147 -15.77 -5.47 23.14
N SER A 148 -16.73 -6.20 23.73
CA SER A 148 -17.96 -6.66 23.06
C SER A 148 -18.93 -5.54 22.65
N GLU A 149 -18.83 -4.36 23.25
CA GLU A 149 -19.64 -3.18 22.93
C GLU A 149 -19.04 -2.32 21.81
N SER A 150 -17.82 -2.66 21.36
CA SER A 150 -17.16 -1.95 20.26
C SER A 150 -17.96 -2.05 18.96
N ARG A 151 -18.09 -0.93 18.24
CA ARG A 151 -18.81 -0.86 16.95
C ARG A 151 -18.03 -0.14 15.85
N GLY A 152 -16.71 -0.14 15.94
CA GLY A 152 -15.82 0.39 14.91
C GLY A 152 -15.25 1.78 15.23
N PRO A 153 -14.51 2.36 14.29
CA PRO A 153 -13.63 3.49 14.57
C PRO A 153 -14.39 4.81 14.80
N THR A 154 -15.54 4.99 14.15
CA THR A 154 -16.39 6.18 14.29
C THR A 154 -16.93 6.33 15.72
N LEU A 155 -17.43 5.24 16.30
CA LEU A 155 -17.91 5.23 17.68
C LEU A 155 -16.77 5.50 18.67
N ALA A 156 -15.61 4.85 18.49
CA ALA A 156 -14.45 5.05 19.35
C ALA A 156 -13.97 6.51 19.34
N ARG A 157 -13.85 7.12 18.16
CA ARG A 157 -13.47 8.54 18.03
C ARG A 157 -14.52 9.49 18.59
N HIS A 158 -15.81 9.15 18.51
CA HIS A 158 -16.86 9.92 19.16
C HIS A 158 -16.71 9.92 20.69
N HIS A 159 -16.39 8.77 21.30
CA HIS A 159 -16.08 8.69 22.73
C HIS A 159 -14.83 9.49 23.09
N GLN A 160 -13.80 9.39 22.24
CA GLN A 160 -12.56 10.14 22.41
C GLN A 160 -12.79 11.66 22.43
N GLN A 161 -13.65 12.18 21.54
CA GLN A 161 -14.00 13.61 21.51
C GLN A 161 -14.73 14.09 22.78
N LYS A 162 -15.46 13.21 23.48
CA LYS A 162 -16.13 13.56 24.76
C LYS A 162 -15.16 13.80 25.90
N LEU A 163 -13.92 13.33 25.78
CA LEU A 163 -12.87 13.52 26.79
C LEU A 163 -12.15 14.88 26.67
N ILE A 164 -12.41 15.62 25.58
CA ILE A 164 -11.93 16.99 25.40
C ILE A 164 -12.63 17.92 26.39
N GLN A 165 -11.85 18.77 27.05
CA GLN A 165 -12.35 19.80 27.95
C GLN A 165 -12.09 21.19 27.35
N GLN A 166 -11.12 21.92 27.89
CA GLN A 166 -10.81 23.31 27.52
C GLN A 166 -9.46 23.43 26.82
N GLU A 167 -8.84 22.32 26.41
CA GLU A 167 -7.55 22.32 25.71
C GLU A 167 -7.66 23.08 24.39
N GLU A 168 -6.57 23.73 24.01
CA GLU A 168 -6.51 24.60 22.83
C GLU A 168 -6.28 23.79 21.56
N PHE A 169 -5.38 22.81 21.63
CA PHE A 169 -5.01 21.93 20.52
C PHE A 169 -5.41 20.49 20.81
N CYS A 170 -5.87 19.81 19.77
CA CYS A 170 -6.31 18.43 19.82
C CYS A 170 -5.51 17.60 18.81
N LEU A 171 -4.95 16.50 19.28
CA LEU A 171 -4.27 15.48 18.51
C LEU A 171 -5.05 14.16 18.61
N GLN A 172 -5.55 13.66 17.49
CA GLN A 172 -6.08 12.30 17.39
C GLN A 172 -5.02 11.36 16.84
N LEU A 173 -4.82 10.23 17.51
CA LEU A 173 -3.92 9.15 17.09
C LEU A 173 -4.52 7.78 17.38
N ASP A 174 -3.91 6.77 16.76
CA ASP A 174 -4.14 5.38 17.10
C ASP A 174 -3.41 4.99 18.40
N GLY A 175 -3.96 4.02 19.12
CA GLY A 175 -3.46 3.57 20.42
C GLY A 175 -2.07 2.94 20.43
N HIS A 176 -1.37 2.83 19.30
CA HIS A 176 -0.02 2.24 19.24
C HIS A 176 0.95 3.08 18.41
N SER A 177 0.79 4.40 18.50
CA SER A 177 1.72 5.40 17.96
C SER A 177 2.93 5.62 18.88
N ILE A 178 4.05 6.11 18.32
CA ILE A 178 5.28 6.44 19.04
C ILE A 178 5.69 7.87 18.69
N PHE A 179 5.91 8.68 19.72
CA PHE A 179 6.37 10.06 19.59
C PHE A 179 7.89 10.17 19.53
N THR A 180 8.42 11.16 18.82
CA THR A 180 9.85 11.50 18.81
C THR A 180 10.17 12.64 19.78
N ASN A 181 11.46 12.92 20.02
CA ASN A 181 11.90 14.04 20.84
C ASN A 181 11.43 15.38 20.26
N LEU A 182 10.95 16.27 21.14
CA LEU A 182 10.46 17.62 20.82
C LEU A 182 9.23 17.63 19.92
N TRP A 183 8.44 16.54 19.94
CA TRP A 183 7.29 16.41 19.04
C TRP A 183 6.24 17.50 19.24
N ASP A 184 6.03 17.96 20.48
CA ASP A 184 5.03 18.96 20.86
C ASP A 184 5.37 20.34 20.27
N GLU A 185 6.62 20.77 20.42
CA GLU A 185 7.10 22.02 19.82
C GLU A 185 7.15 21.94 18.29
N ASN A 186 7.63 20.82 17.73
CA ASN A 186 7.74 20.65 16.29
C ASN A 186 6.37 20.60 15.59
N LEU A 187 5.38 19.91 16.19
CA LEU A 187 4.04 19.83 15.63
C LEU A 187 3.30 21.18 15.72
N LEU A 188 3.50 21.92 16.81
CA LEU A 188 2.97 23.28 16.93
C LEU A 188 3.65 24.24 15.95
N ALA A 189 4.98 24.19 15.83
CA ALA A 189 5.71 25.00 14.87
C ALA A 189 5.25 24.69 13.44
N GLU A 190 5.01 23.41 13.14
CA GLU A 190 4.46 22.99 11.86
C GLU A 190 3.08 23.59 11.60
N TRP A 191 2.16 23.49 12.56
CA TRP A 191 0.82 24.07 12.44
C TRP A 191 0.86 25.60 12.29
N THR A 192 1.74 26.26 13.05
CA THR A 192 1.94 27.72 12.98
C THR A 192 2.40 28.16 11.59
N ARG A 193 3.25 27.38 10.92
CA ARG A 193 3.75 27.68 9.57
C ARG A 193 2.69 27.60 8.48
N ILE A 194 1.56 26.96 8.75
CA ILE A 194 0.40 26.97 7.85
C ILE A 194 -0.23 28.36 7.84
N ASP A 195 -0.17 29.12 8.94
CA ASP A 195 -0.83 30.42 9.07
C ASP A 195 -2.32 30.39 8.68
N ASN A 196 -3.02 29.35 9.15
CA ASN A 196 -4.47 29.20 8.99
C ASN A 196 -5.07 28.70 10.32
N GLU A 197 -5.87 29.53 10.99
CA GLU A 197 -6.56 29.19 12.26
C GLU A 197 -7.49 27.99 12.12
N MET A 198 -7.98 27.76 10.91
CA MET A 198 -8.89 26.68 10.56
C MET A 198 -8.15 25.44 10.02
N ALA A 199 -6.83 25.33 10.22
CA ALA A 199 -6.03 24.23 9.71
C ALA A 199 -6.17 22.93 10.53
N VAL A 200 -6.23 21.81 9.80
CA VAL A 200 -6.14 20.45 10.31
C VAL A 200 -4.95 19.75 9.65
N LEU A 201 -3.88 19.50 10.41
CA LEU A 201 -2.79 18.65 9.97
C LEU A 201 -3.26 17.19 10.00
N THR A 202 -3.28 16.51 8.86
CA THR A 202 -3.78 15.13 8.78
C THR A 202 -3.13 14.33 7.65
N THR A 203 -2.81 13.06 7.95
CA THR A 203 -2.28 12.09 6.98
C THR A 203 -2.23 10.68 7.59
N TYR A 204 -1.87 9.68 6.79
CA TYR A 204 -1.34 8.42 7.29
C TYR A 204 0.10 8.59 7.75
N ILE A 205 0.55 7.82 8.72
CA ILE A 205 1.89 7.96 9.29
C ILE A 205 2.74 6.72 9.02
N HIS A 206 4.05 6.91 8.93
CA HIS A 206 5.01 5.85 8.62
C HIS A 206 5.08 4.79 9.72
N HIS A 207 5.50 3.57 9.34
CA HIS A 207 5.84 2.54 10.31
C HIS A 207 7.08 2.93 11.14
N ILE A 208 7.15 2.46 12.39
CA ILE A 208 8.34 2.50 13.23
C ILE A 208 9.51 1.71 12.61
N HIS A 209 10.38 2.42 11.87
CA HIS A 209 11.67 1.92 11.41
C HIS A 209 12.81 2.70 12.08
N ASP A 210 14.00 2.70 11.46
CA ASP A 210 15.18 3.43 11.92
C ASP A 210 14.96 4.94 12.15
N TYR A 211 13.85 5.49 11.65
CA TYR A 211 13.39 6.87 11.83
C TYR A 211 13.21 7.28 13.30
N VAL A 212 12.95 6.30 14.19
CA VAL A 212 12.75 6.50 15.64
C VAL A 212 13.68 5.61 16.48
N MET A 213 14.51 4.76 15.85
CA MET A 213 15.29 3.70 16.51
C MET A 213 16.66 4.12 17.04
N LYS A 214 17.09 5.37 16.90
CA LYS A 214 18.17 5.85 17.77
C LYS A 214 17.61 5.74 19.19
N GLU A 215 18.19 4.90 20.04
CA GLU A 215 17.62 4.55 21.36
C GLU A 215 17.28 5.78 22.25
N ASN A 216 17.81 6.96 21.91
CA ASN A 216 17.52 8.24 22.53
C ASN A 216 16.18 8.89 22.14
N GLY A 217 15.47 8.42 21.11
CA GLY A 217 14.18 8.96 20.66
C GLY A 217 14.26 10.12 19.65
N ASP A 218 15.43 10.41 19.09
CA ASP A 218 15.60 11.49 18.11
C ASP A 218 14.85 11.19 16.80
N ASN A 219 14.27 12.24 16.21
CA ASN A 219 13.57 12.14 14.95
C ASN A 219 14.55 12.10 13.77
N ALA A 220 14.41 11.11 12.89
CA ALA A 220 15.12 11.04 11.62
C ALA A 220 14.09 10.74 10.51
N PRO A 221 13.29 11.74 10.08
CA PRO A 221 12.19 11.51 9.15
C PRO A 221 12.72 11.05 7.77
N PRO A 222 11.98 10.17 7.07
CA PRO A 222 12.34 9.76 5.71
C PRO A 222 12.24 10.93 4.72
N ASP A 223 12.98 10.83 3.60
CA ASP A 223 12.96 11.82 2.52
C ASP A 223 11.58 11.90 1.82
N GLN A 224 10.78 10.84 1.92
CA GLN A 224 9.45 10.73 1.34
C GLN A 224 8.39 10.68 2.44
N LEU A 225 7.44 11.61 2.40
CA LEU A 225 6.38 11.75 3.39
C LEU A 225 5.02 11.37 2.78
N PRO A 226 4.08 10.86 3.59
CA PRO A 226 2.77 10.45 3.12
C PRO A 226 1.85 11.64 2.88
N HIS A 227 1.19 11.67 1.72
CA HIS A 227 0.15 12.63 1.34
C HIS A 227 -1.04 11.88 0.72
N ILE A 228 -2.25 12.13 1.20
CA ILE A 228 -3.46 11.44 0.72
C ILE A 228 -4.15 12.33 -0.31
N CYS A 229 -4.33 11.82 -1.53
CA CYS A 229 -4.97 12.54 -2.64
C CYS A 229 -5.77 11.66 -3.62
N THR A 230 -5.86 10.35 -3.36
CA THR A 230 -6.54 9.38 -4.23
C THR A 230 -7.64 8.63 -3.49
N THR A 231 -8.80 8.49 -4.14
CA THR A 231 -9.95 7.74 -3.62
C THR A 231 -10.32 6.57 -4.52
N MET A 232 -11.01 5.59 -3.94
CA MET A 232 -11.63 4.47 -4.60
C MET A 232 -12.98 4.14 -3.95
N ARG A 233 -13.67 3.12 -4.44
CA ARG A 233 -14.87 2.56 -3.79
C ARG A 233 -14.49 1.32 -2.99
N GLY A 234 -14.88 1.29 -1.73
CA GLY A 234 -14.71 0.16 -0.83
C GLY A 234 -15.64 -1.00 -1.16
N SER A 235 -15.54 -2.07 -0.38
CA SER A 235 -16.36 -3.28 -0.57
C SER A 235 -17.87 -3.03 -0.38
N ASN A 236 -18.22 -2.02 0.41
CA ASN A 236 -19.59 -1.55 0.66
C ASN A 236 -20.06 -0.46 -0.35
N GLY A 237 -19.25 -0.17 -1.38
CA GLY A 237 -19.53 0.87 -2.37
C GLY A 237 -19.34 2.31 -1.87
N LEU A 238 -18.84 2.51 -0.65
CA LEU A 238 -18.59 3.85 -0.11
C LEU A 238 -17.18 4.34 -0.47
N VAL A 239 -16.93 5.65 -0.32
CA VAL A 239 -15.64 6.28 -0.65
C VAL A 239 -14.56 5.80 0.33
N ARG A 240 -13.42 5.36 -0.19
CA ARG A 240 -12.25 4.93 0.58
C ARG A 240 -11.00 5.60 0.04
N ASN A 241 -10.11 6.04 0.92
CA ASN A 241 -8.76 6.45 0.53
C ASN A 241 -7.96 5.21 0.05
N VAL A 242 -7.29 5.29 -1.12
CA VAL A 242 -6.53 4.15 -1.67
C VAL A 242 -5.31 3.82 -0.81
N GLY A 243 -4.56 4.86 -0.46
CA GLY A 243 -3.27 4.82 0.23
C GLY A 243 -2.61 6.20 0.17
N ALA A 244 -1.50 6.38 0.86
CA ALA A 244 -0.74 7.63 0.77
C ALA A 244 0.15 7.63 -0.49
N SER A 245 0.07 8.71 -1.26
CA SER A 245 1.10 9.10 -2.23
C SER A 245 2.31 9.63 -1.47
N MET A 246 3.48 9.66 -2.12
CA MET A 246 4.75 9.96 -1.46
C MET A 246 5.30 11.30 -1.94
N ILE A 247 5.38 12.29 -1.04
CA ILE A 247 5.90 13.63 -1.30
C ILE A 247 7.36 13.75 -0.84
N SER A 248 8.25 14.10 -1.78
CA SER A 248 9.67 14.35 -1.56
C SER A 248 9.94 15.85 -1.48
N GLY A 249 10.87 16.25 -0.60
CA GLY A 249 11.29 17.65 -0.49
C GLY A 249 10.25 18.57 0.15
N SER A 250 9.22 18.01 0.80
CA SER A 250 8.20 18.78 1.51
C SER A 250 8.81 19.53 2.69
N LYS A 251 8.91 20.86 2.53
CA LYS A 251 9.42 21.77 3.56
C LYS A 251 8.32 22.46 4.33
N ILE A 252 7.13 22.65 3.74
CA ILE A 252 5.97 23.33 4.34
C ILE A 252 4.77 22.38 4.19
N PRO A 253 3.82 22.37 5.14
CA PRO A 253 2.62 21.56 5.02
C PRO A 253 1.91 21.76 3.67
N GLN A 254 1.52 20.64 3.06
CA GLN A 254 0.90 20.61 1.74
C GLN A 254 -0.62 20.48 1.89
N LEU A 255 -1.38 21.41 1.30
CA LEU A 255 -2.85 21.37 1.27
C LEU A 255 -3.34 20.06 0.65
N SER A 256 -4.29 19.39 1.31
CA SER A 256 -4.91 18.14 0.90
C SER A 256 -6.44 18.27 0.93
N ALA A 257 -7.11 17.50 0.08
CA ALA A 257 -8.57 17.39 0.10
C ALA A 257 -9.10 16.27 1.01
N LEU A 258 -8.23 15.36 1.44
CA LEU A 258 -8.62 14.14 2.12
C LEU A 258 -8.11 14.12 3.57
N TRP A 259 -8.88 13.49 4.45
CA TRP A 259 -8.51 13.29 5.85
C TRP A 259 -7.99 11.87 6.04
N GLY A 260 -6.93 11.73 6.84
CA GLY A 260 -6.34 10.44 7.21
C GLY A 260 -6.40 10.22 8.70
N ALA A 261 -6.86 9.05 9.13
CA ALA A 261 -7.05 8.74 10.54
C ALA A 261 -5.75 8.59 11.36
N GLY A 262 -4.62 8.30 10.71
CA GLY A 262 -3.38 7.97 11.41
C GLY A 262 -2.78 9.12 12.23
N LEU A 263 -3.01 10.36 11.81
CA LEU A 263 -2.70 11.57 12.56
C LEU A 263 -3.71 12.66 12.20
N SER A 264 -4.28 13.32 13.20
CA SER A 264 -5.06 14.54 13.01
C SER A 264 -4.78 15.55 14.13
N PHE A 265 -4.11 16.66 13.79
CA PHE A 265 -3.75 17.73 14.73
C PHE A 265 -4.37 19.06 14.31
N SER A 266 -5.09 19.70 15.22
CA SER A 266 -5.75 20.98 14.95
C SER A 266 -6.09 21.71 16.25
N LYS A 267 -6.63 22.92 16.17
CA LYS A 267 -7.32 23.53 17.30
C LYS A 267 -8.50 22.66 17.73
N CYS A 268 -8.70 22.48 19.03
CA CYS A 268 -9.79 21.66 19.56
C CYS A 268 -11.18 22.16 19.19
N HIS A 269 -11.35 23.41 18.74
CA HIS A 269 -12.63 23.86 18.20
C HIS A 269 -13.05 23.08 16.94
N ALA A 270 -12.12 22.47 16.19
CA ALA A 270 -12.43 21.54 15.09
C ALA A 270 -13.17 20.30 15.59
N GLU A 271 -12.62 19.65 16.61
CA GLU A 271 -13.20 18.45 17.23
C GLU A 271 -14.53 18.74 17.94
N ARG A 272 -14.66 19.90 18.60
CA ARG A 272 -15.89 20.29 19.30
C ARG A 272 -17.03 20.71 18.35
N ARG A 273 -16.71 21.40 17.25
CA ARG A 273 -17.73 21.90 16.30
C ARG A 273 -18.17 20.85 15.30
N VAL A 274 -17.27 19.95 14.94
CA VAL A 274 -17.53 18.90 13.96
C VAL A 274 -17.36 17.57 14.71
N PRO A 275 -18.36 17.08 15.45
CA PRO A 275 -18.25 15.81 16.16
C PRO A 275 -18.28 14.63 15.17
N VAL A 276 -17.55 13.56 15.44
CA VAL A 276 -17.63 12.30 14.68
C VAL A 276 -19.00 11.66 14.93
N ASP A 277 -19.62 11.14 13.88
CA ASP A 277 -20.98 10.60 13.93
C ASP A 277 -21.01 9.23 14.62
N SER A 278 -21.61 9.18 15.81
CA SER A 278 -21.75 7.96 16.62
C SER A 278 -22.71 6.92 16.04
N HIS A 279 -23.52 7.29 15.05
CA HIS A 279 -24.54 6.41 14.46
C HIS A 279 -24.07 5.70 13.19
N THR A 280 -22.78 5.83 12.87
CA THR A 280 -22.15 5.21 11.70
C THR A 280 -21.40 3.93 12.06
N LEU A 281 -22.12 3.01 12.73
CA LEU A 281 -21.55 1.79 13.27
C LEU A 281 -21.00 0.88 12.16
N TRP A 282 -19.89 0.19 12.45
CA TRP A 282 -19.19 -0.76 11.58
C TRP A 282 -18.62 -0.16 10.29
N MET A 283 -18.66 1.16 10.10
CA MET A 283 -18.16 1.83 8.90
C MET A 283 -16.65 2.09 8.99
N PHE A 284 -15.89 1.46 8.10
CA PHE A 284 -14.47 1.72 7.85
C PHE A 284 -14.28 2.44 6.52
N ASP A 285 -14.84 1.86 5.45
CA ASP A 285 -14.93 2.52 4.15
C ASP A 285 -16.04 3.57 4.20
N GLY A 286 -15.70 4.84 4.07
CA GLY A 286 -16.63 5.99 4.08
C GLY A 286 -16.38 6.98 5.22
N GLU A 287 -15.85 6.52 6.36
CA GLU A 287 -15.75 7.35 7.57
C GLU A 287 -14.76 8.52 7.41
N GLU A 288 -13.61 8.28 6.78
CA GLU A 288 -12.60 9.33 6.51
C GLU A 288 -13.14 10.39 5.53
N PHE A 289 -13.91 9.97 4.53
CA PHE A 289 -14.55 10.90 3.60
C PHE A 289 -15.62 11.75 4.29
N LEU A 290 -16.45 11.16 5.16
CA LEU A 290 -17.42 11.91 5.97
C LEU A 290 -16.72 12.90 6.90
N ARG A 291 -15.61 12.49 7.52
CA ARG A 291 -14.81 13.37 8.38
C ARG A 291 -14.27 14.57 7.60
N ALA A 292 -13.64 14.31 6.46
CA ALA A 292 -13.06 15.32 5.58
C ALA A 292 -14.12 16.31 5.06
N SER A 293 -15.22 15.80 4.49
CA SER A 293 -16.30 16.62 3.93
C SER A 293 -16.96 17.52 4.99
N ARG A 294 -17.20 17.01 6.20
CA ARG A 294 -17.82 17.79 7.28
C ARG A 294 -16.88 18.85 7.86
N LEU A 295 -15.58 18.53 8.00
CA LEU A 295 -14.57 19.53 8.36
C LEU A 295 -14.50 20.63 7.29
N TRP A 296 -14.38 20.25 6.02
CA TRP A 296 -14.21 21.20 4.93
C TRP A 296 -15.40 22.14 4.74
N THR A 297 -16.62 21.59 4.75
CA THR A 297 -17.87 22.37 4.68
C THR A 297 -18.09 23.27 5.90
N SER A 298 -17.47 22.94 7.05
CA SER A 298 -17.48 23.77 8.26
C SER A 298 -16.38 24.86 8.30
N GLY A 299 -15.58 24.95 7.24
CA GLY A 299 -14.56 25.99 7.05
C GLY A 299 -13.13 25.55 7.36
N TYR A 300 -12.89 24.29 7.70
CA TYR A 300 -11.55 23.76 8.00
C TYR A 300 -10.81 23.32 6.75
N ASP A 301 -9.49 23.49 6.72
CA ASP A 301 -8.64 23.09 5.61
C ASP A 301 -7.64 22.04 6.07
N MET A 302 -7.42 21.01 5.25
CA MET A 302 -6.60 19.86 5.62
C MET A 302 -5.21 19.96 4.99
N TYR A 303 -4.16 19.60 5.75
CA TYR A 303 -2.78 19.70 5.30
C TYR A 303 -2.00 18.45 5.69
N SER A 304 -1.23 17.90 4.76
CA SER A 304 -0.25 16.86 5.10
C SER A 304 1.01 17.51 5.71
N PRO A 305 1.56 16.96 6.80
CA PRO A 305 2.79 17.46 7.41
C PRO A 305 3.99 17.43 6.46
N SER A 306 4.90 18.38 6.64
CA SER A 306 6.25 18.39 6.07
C SER A 306 7.24 17.64 6.97
N ALA A 307 8.52 17.66 6.61
CA ALA A 307 9.55 16.97 7.38
C ALA A 307 9.61 17.38 8.86
N LEU A 308 9.27 18.65 9.18
CA LEU A 308 9.22 19.15 10.56
C LEU A 308 8.07 18.53 11.36
N GLY A 309 6.90 18.34 10.75
CA GLY A 309 5.71 17.77 11.40
C GLY A 309 5.67 16.23 11.43
N SER A 310 6.62 15.55 10.79
CA SER A 310 6.74 14.08 10.80
C SER A 310 7.35 13.59 12.11
N VAL A 311 6.61 13.74 13.22
CA VAL A 311 7.11 13.50 14.59
C VAL A 311 6.46 12.32 15.32
N VAL A 312 5.46 11.69 14.69
CA VAL A 312 4.73 10.53 15.22
C VAL A 312 4.76 9.41 14.18
N TYR A 313 4.99 8.18 14.66
CA TYR A 313 5.08 6.98 13.82
C TYR A 313 4.19 5.87 14.37
N HIS A 314 3.75 4.97 13.51
CA HIS A 314 2.79 3.93 13.87
C HIS A 314 3.43 2.56 14.01
N ASN A 315 3.00 1.79 15.00
CA ASN A 315 3.42 0.40 15.14
C ASN A 315 2.49 -0.57 14.39
N TYR A 316 2.78 -0.81 13.11
CA TYR A 316 2.06 -1.77 12.26
C TYR A 316 2.40 -3.25 12.51
N THR A 317 3.15 -3.58 13.58
CA THR A 317 3.33 -4.99 13.97
C THR A 317 2.01 -5.61 14.45
N SER A 318 1.90 -6.94 14.38
CA SER A 318 0.67 -7.66 14.72
C SER A 318 0.12 -7.26 16.10
N VAL A 319 -1.16 -6.88 16.14
CA VAL A 319 -1.88 -6.52 17.38
C VAL A 319 -2.34 -7.77 18.13
N PRO A 320 -2.47 -7.72 19.47
CA PRO A 320 -2.87 -8.87 20.30
C PRO A 320 -4.29 -9.36 20.02
N ALA A 321 -5.21 -8.47 19.64
CA ALA A 321 -6.58 -8.81 19.26
C ALA A 321 -7.05 -7.94 18.09
N ARG A 322 -7.95 -8.49 17.28
CA ARG A 322 -8.51 -7.82 16.10
C ARG A 322 -9.98 -7.52 16.32
N PHE A 323 -10.40 -6.29 15.99
CA PHE A 323 -11.78 -5.85 16.07
C PHE A 323 -12.73 -6.72 15.24
N GLU A 324 -12.24 -7.27 14.12
CA GLU A 324 -13.03 -8.12 13.23
C GLU A 324 -13.48 -9.43 13.90
N HIS A 325 -12.79 -9.85 14.97
CA HIS A 325 -13.07 -11.09 15.70
C HIS A 325 -14.06 -10.93 16.85
N ILE A 326 -14.65 -9.75 17.06
CA ILE A 326 -15.66 -9.55 18.10
C ILE A 326 -16.89 -10.39 17.80
N THR A 327 -17.36 -11.12 18.80
CA THR A 327 -18.60 -11.89 18.74
C THR A 327 -19.79 -10.98 19.04
N VAL A 328 -20.56 -10.65 18.01
CA VAL A 328 -21.87 -9.99 18.10
C VAL A 328 -22.89 -10.85 17.35
N ASP A 329 -24.16 -10.78 17.76
CA ASP A 329 -25.24 -11.40 17.01
C ASP A 329 -25.20 -10.96 15.54
N ALA A 330 -25.23 -11.93 14.63
CA ALA A 330 -25.02 -11.68 13.20
C ALA A 330 -26.14 -10.81 12.59
N GLN A 331 -27.39 -10.97 13.04
CA GLN A 331 -28.51 -10.17 12.55
C GLN A 331 -28.41 -8.73 13.06
N VAL A 332 -28.03 -8.54 14.32
CA VAL A 332 -27.78 -7.21 14.89
C VAL A 332 -26.64 -6.52 14.15
N ARG A 333 -25.51 -7.20 13.96
CA ARG A 333 -24.35 -6.64 13.24
C ARG A 333 -24.72 -6.23 11.81
N GLN A 334 -25.44 -7.09 11.09
CA GLN A 334 -25.85 -6.80 9.72
C GLN A 334 -26.77 -5.57 9.66
N ARG A 335 -27.77 -5.50 10.55
CA ARG A 335 -28.70 -4.37 10.63
C ARG A 335 -27.99 -3.06 11.00
N GLU A 336 -27.13 -3.09 12.02
CA GLU A 336 -26.36 -1.90 12.44
C GLU A 336 -25.44 -1.40 11.32
N LYS A 337 -24.77 -2.32 10.62
CA LYS A 337 -23.91 -2.00 9.47
C LYS A 337 -24.72 -1.38 8.33
N GLU A 338 -25.84 -1.98 7.96
CA GLU A 338 -26.73 -1.45 6.91
C GLU A 338 -27.22 -0.04 7.26
N MET A 339 -27.67 0.19 8.49
CA MET A 339 -28.10 1.51 8.95
C MET A 339 -26.96 2.55 8.91
N GLY A 340 -25.74 2.15 9.28
CA GLY A 340 -24.56 3.03 9.23
C GLY A 340 -24.18 3.42 7.81
N GLU A 341 -24.19 2.47 6.88
CA GLU A 341 -23.93 2.74 5.46
C GLU A 341 -25.05 3.55 4.81
N ASN A 342 -26.31 3.26 5.11
CA ASN A 342 -27.44 4.04 4.60
C ASN A 342 -27.46 5.45 5.18
N ARG A 343 -26.95 5.65 6.39
CA ARG A 343 -26.78 6.99 6.97
C ARG A 343 -25.73 7.80 6.22
N PHE A 344 -24.61 7.18 5.80
CA PHE A 344 -23.68 7.81 4.87
C PHE A 344 -24.39 8.24 3.58
N ARG A 345 -25.15 7.32 2.97
CA ARG A 345 -25.86 7.57 1.70
C ARG A 345 -26.86 8.71 1.84
N LEU A 346 -27.61 8.74 2.94
CA LEU A 346 -28.55 9.81 3.27
C LEU A 346 -27.85 11.18 3.38
N LEU A 347 -26.75 11.27 4.13
CA LEU A 347 -25.99 12.52 4.26
C LEU A 347 -25.41 12.96 2.92
N ALA A 348 -24.85 12.03 2.14
CA ALA A 348 -24.25 12.32 0.84
C ALA A 348 -25.27 12.56 -0.29
N GLY A 349 -26.59 12.45 -0.03
CA GLY A 349 -27.64 12.60 -1.03
C GLY A 349 -27.67 11.48 -2.08
N ILE A 350 -27.16 10.29 -1.72
CA ILE A 350 -27.12 9.12 -2.59
C ILE A 350 -28.41 8.30 -2.38
N PRO A 351 -29.15 7.96 -3.44
CA PRO A 351 -30.33 7.09 -3.31
C PRO A 351 -29.98 5.72 -2.71
N PHE A 352 -30.81 5.24 -1.79
CA PHE A 352 -30.66 3.92 -1.18
C PHE A 352 -32.04 3.33 -0.81
N GLU A 353 -32.09 2.01 -0.68
CA GLU A 353 -33.23 1.28 -0.13
C GLU A 353 -32.81 0.63 1.21
N GLY A 354 -33.76 0.45 2.12
CA GLY A 354 -33.53 -0.21 3.40
C GLY A 354 -33.60 0.73 4.62
N THR A 355 -33.13 0.24 5.76
CA THR A 355 -33.30 0.96 7.04
C THR A 355 -32.18 1.96 7.30
N VAL A 356 -32.51 3.10 7.90
CA VAL A 356 -31.54 4.15 8.28
C VAL A 356 -31.93 4.77 9.63
N SER A 357 -30.93 5.13 10.43
CA SER A 357 -31.17 5.96 11.63
C SER A 357 -31.12 7.43 11.27
N THR A 358 -32.19 8.17 11.59
CA THR A 358 -32.29 9.62 11.43
C THR A 358 -32.03 10.40 12.73
N VAL A 359 -31.61 9.71 13.79
CA VAL A 359 -31.30 10.31 15.09
C VAL A 359 -30.17 11.32 14.94
N GLU A 360 -30.34 12.51 15.53
CA GLU A 360 -29.33 13.58 15.59
C GLU A 360 -28.75 14.00 14.22
N LEU A 361 -29.46 13.81 13.10
CA LEU A 361 -28.94 14.17 11.77
C LEU A 361 -28.48 15.64 11.68
N ASP A 362 -29.21 16.56 12.30
CA ASP A 362 -28.87 17.99 12.32
C ASP A 362 -27.52 18.26 13.02
N THR A 363 -27.14 17.44 14.00
CA THR A 363 -25.85 17.53 14.70
C THR A 363 -24.69 17.07 13.81
N TYR A 364 -24.95 16.08 12.94
CA TYR A 364 -23.93 15.45 12.10
C TYR A 364 -24.01 15.85 10.62
N GLY A 365 -24.75 16.92 10.31
CA GLY A 365 -24.84 17.49 8.97
C GLY A 365 -23.54 18.14 8.48
N PHE A 366 -23.60 18.63 7.24
CA PHE A 366 -22.54 19.44 6.63
C PHE A 366 -22.58 20.89 7.13
N GLY A 367 -21.42 21.54 7.12
CA GLY A 367 -21.29 22.93 7.53
C GLY A 367 -21.84 23.92 6.50
N SER A 368 -22.00 25.17 6.93
CA SER A 368 -22.55 26.27 6.12
C SER A 368 -21.46 27.07 5.37
N ALA A 369 -20.19 26.92 5.75
CA ALA A 369 -19.12 27.79 5.26
C ALA A 369 -18.83 27.58 3.77
N ARG A 370 -18.90 26.33 3.32
CA ARG A 370 -18.75 25.91 1.92
C ARG A 370 -19.71 24.76 1.64
N SER A 371 -20.23 24.67 0.42
CA SER A 371 -21.23 23.64 0.10
C SER A 371 -20.61 22.26 -0.10
N PHE A 372 -21.39 21.21 0.15
CA PHE A 372 -20.95 19.84 -0.11
C PHE A 372 -20.61 19.61 -1.59
N GLN A 373 -21.35 20.24 -2.51
CA GLN A 373 -21.05 20.17 -3.94
C GLN A 373 -19.68 20.77 -4.28
N GLN A 374 -19.28 21.86 -3.63
CA GLN A 374 -17.94 22.43 -3.80
C GLN A 374 -16.87 21.48 -3.24
N TYR A 375 -17.16 20.75 -2.16
CA TYR A 375 -16.24 19.75 -1.63
C TYR A 375 -16.02 18.60 -2.61
N LEU A 376 -17.09 18.07 -3.22
CA LEU A 376 -16.98 17.01 -4.24
C LEU A 376 -16.08 17.44 -5.41
N GLN A 377 -16.20 18.69 -5.87
CA GLN A 377 -15.32 19.27 -6.89
C GLN A 377 -13.88 19.43 -6.40
N PHE A 378 -13.69 19.85 -5.14
CA PHE A 378 -12.38 20.04 -4.53
C PHE A 378 -11.63 18.71 -4.30
N SER A 379 -12.34 17.67 -3.89
CA SER A 379 -11.78 16.34 -3.62
C SER A 379 -11.73 15.43 -4.85
N GLY A 380 -12.42 15.80 -5.93
CA GLY A 380 -12.53 15.00 -7.15
C GLY A 380 -13.48 13.80 -7.04
N VAL A 381 -14.31 13.73 -6.00
CA VAL A 381 -15.21 12.60 -5.76
C VAL A 381 -16.54 12.81 -6.47
N THR A 382 -17.07 11.78 -7.11
CA THR A 382 -18.38 11.82 -7.79
C THR A 382 -19.29 10.66 -7.37
N PHE A 383 -20.56 10.97 -7.16
CA PHE A 383 -21.63 9.99 -6.94
C PHE A 383 -22.52 9.80 -8.16
N GLN A 384 -22.18 10.41 -9.29
CA GLN A 384 -22.90 10.21 -10.53
C GLN A 384 -22.67 8.80 -11.07
N LYS A 385 -23.74 8.16 -11.54
CA LYS A 385 -23.69 6.82 -12.11
C LYS A 385 -22.76 6.82 -13.33
N ASN A 386 -21.88 5.81 -13.41
CA ASN A 386 -20.89 5.61 -14.49
C ASN A 386 -19.79 6.68 -14.59
N MET A 387 -19.58 7.50 -13.56
CA MET A 387 -18.40 8.37 -13.48
C MET A 387 -17.44 7.85 -12.40
N ASN A 388 -16.15 7.89 -12.72
CA ASN A 388 -15.10 7.58 -11.77
C ASN A 388 -14.66 8.86 -11.05
N ASP A 389 -14.19 8.71 -9.82
CA ASP A 389 -13.51 9.80 -9.10
C ASP A 389 -12.28 10.26 -9.90
N SER A 390 -12.03 11.57 -9.90
CA SER A 390 -10.73 12.15 -10.25
C SER A 390 -9.87 12.26 -8.99
N ASP A 391 -8.55 12.11 -9.12
CA ASP A 391 -7.65 12.38 -8.00
C ASP A 391 -7.58 13.89 -7.66
N SER A 392 -7.21 14.19 -6.42
CA SER A 392 -6.95 15.55 -5.92
C SER A 392 -5.46 15.80 -5.74
N CYS A 393 -4.62 15.13 -6.55
CA CYS A 393 -3.17 15.10 -6.39
C CYS A 393 -2.45 16.29 -7.04
N ASP A 394 -3.15 17.07 -7.87
CA ASP A 394 -2.62 18.32 -8.42
C ASP A 394 -2.54 19.43 -7.36
N GLN A 395 -1.84 20.52 -7.69
CA GLN A 395 -1.71 21.66 -6.78
C GLN A 395 -3.09 22.21 -6.40
N LEU A 396 -3.47 21.98 -5.14
CA LEU A 396 -4.70 22.53 -4.58
C LEU A 396 -4.53 23.99 -4.18
N HIS A 397 -5.63 24.72 -4.24
CA HIS A 397 -5.72 26.12 -3.84
C HIS A 397 -6.86 26.29 -2.86
N TRP A 398 -6.66 27.16 -1.87
CA TRP A 398 -7.65 27.48 -0.87
C TRP A 398 -8.92 28.03 -1.52
N VAL A 399 -10.06 27.47 -1.11
CA VAL A 399 -11.38 27.87 -1.59
C VAL A 399 -12.01 28.81 -0.55
N PRO A 400 -12.27 30.08 -0.90
CA PRO A 400 -12.89 31.04 0.02
C PRO A 400 -14.27 30.59 0.52
N TYR A 401 -14.62 31.04 1.71
CA TYR A 401 -15.92 30.72 2.32
C TYR A 401 -17.07 31.40 1.56
N ALA A 402 -18.08 30.62 1.19
CA ALA A 402 -19.33 31.15 0.66
C ALA A 402 -20.14 31.86 1.76
N ASN A 403 -20.04 31.36 3.00
CA ASN A 403 -20.60 31.99 4.19
C ASN A 403 -19.57 32.00 5.33
N ALA A 404 -18.93 33.14 5.55
CA ALA A 404 -17.89 33.25 6.58
C ALA A 404 -18.43 33.39 8.02
N THR A 405 -19.74 33.56 8.23
CA THR A 405 -20.32 33.95 9.54
C THR A 405 -19.88 33.04 10.69
N ASP A 406 -19.94 31.72 10.49
CA ASP A 406 -19.56 30.75 11.52
C ASP A 406 -18.05 30.70 11.75
N VAL A 407 -17.26 30.93 10.69
CA VAL A 407 -15.81 30.98 10.77
C VAL A 407 -15.37 32.26 11.51
N GLU A 408 -15.91 33.41 11.14
CA GLU A 408 -15.63 34.70 11.79
C GLU A 408 -15.97 34.69 13.29
N ARG A 409 -17.08 34.03 13.66
CA ARG A 409 -17.47 33.86 15.06
C ARG A 409 -16.47 33.02 15.85
N VAL A 410 -15.85 32.02 15.23
CA VAL A 410 -14.95 31.06 15.90
C VAL A 410 -13.52 31.56 15.94
N VAL A 411 -13.02 32.09 14.82
CA VAL A 411 -11.72 32.74 14.74
C VAL A 411 -11.66 33.93 15.71
N GLY A 412 -12.78 34.66 15.83
CA GLY A 412 -12.83 35.84 16.67
C GLY A 412 -11.80 36.89 16.26
N GLY A 413 -11.51 37.82 17.16
CA GLY A 413 -10.73 39.01 16.82
C GLY A 413 -11.43 39.85 15.74
N ASP A 414 -10.84 40.98 15.35
CA ASP A 414 -11.42 41.83 14.30
C ASP A 414 -11.30 41.22 12.88
N TRP A 415 -11.11 39.90 12.76
CA TRP A 415 -10.97 39.22 11.48
C TRP A 415 -12.33 39.09 10.78
N LYS A 416 -12.38 39.58 9.55
CA LYS A 416 -13.51 39.47 8.62
C LYS A 416 -12.98 39.04 7.27
N LEU A 417 -13.66 38.12 6.60
CA LEU A 417 -13.24 37.69 5.26
C LEU A 417 -13.28 38.87 4.27
N HIS A 418 -14.32 39.70 4.39
CA HIS A 418 -14.52 40.92 3.60
C HIS A 418 -14.39 42.16 4.47
N ALA A 419 -13.18 42.46 4.93
CA ALA A 419 -12.92 43.58 5.84
C ALA A 419 -13.10 45.00 5.22
N ASN A 420 -13.33 45.12 3.90
CA ASN A 420 -13.37 46.41 3.19
C ASN A 420 -14.51 46.59 2.18
N ASP A 421 -15.54 45.75 2.17
CA ASP A 421 -16.76 46.10 1.43
C ASP A 421 -17.59 47.06 2.29
N VAL A 422 -17.29 48.35 2.11
CA VAL A 422 -18.16 49.46 2.51
C VAL A 422 -19.57 49.12 2.08
N HIS A 423 -20.50 49.10 3.05
CA HIS A 423 -21.93 49.05 2.81
C HIS A 423 -22.30 49.84 1.54
N PRO A 424 -22.92 49.23 0.52
CA PRO A 424 -23.78 50.01 -0.33
C PRO A 424 -24.91 50.50 0.59
N THR A 425 -24.96 51.80 0.83
CA THR A 425 -26.17 52.49 1.29
C THR A 425 -27.39 51.97 0.53
N PRO A 426 -28.60 52.00 1.13
CA PRO A 426 -29.85 51.50 0.53
C PRO A 426 -30.36 52.36 -0.66
N GLN A 427 -29.51 52.61 -1.65
CA GLN A 427 -29.78 53.30 -2.91
C GLN A 427 -29.12 52.62 -4.13
N GLN A 428 -28.63 51.39 -4.01
CA GLN A 428 -28.21 50.57 -5.16
C GLN A 428 -29.00 49.25 -5.29
N HIS A 429 -30.17 49.17 -4.66
CA HIS A 429 -31.16 48.10 -4.91
C HIS A 429 -32.07 48.39 -6.12
N ASP A 430 -31.95 49.55 -6.76
CA ASP A 430 -32.83 49.98 -7.87
C ASP A 430 -32.20 49.93 -9.28
N ALA A 431 -31.04 49.27 -9.46
CA ALA A 431 -30.40 49.17 -10.79
C ALA A 431 -30.11 47.75 -11.30
N LEU A 432 -30.49 46.70 -10.56
CA LEU A 432 -30.41 45.30 -11.04
C LEU A 432 -31.75 44.54 -10.95
N VAL A 433 -32.84 45.26 -10.67
CA VAL A 433 -34.22 44.78 -10.80
C VAL A 433 -34.92 45.64 -11.87
N GLN A 434 -34.46 45.52 -13.11
CA GLN A 434 -35.15 46.07 -14.29
C GLN A 434 -34.72 45.33 -15.57
N ASP A 435 -34.89 44.00 -15.54
CA ASP A 435 -35.03 43.06 -16.66
C ASP A 435 -35.01 41.68 -15.97
N LEU A 436 -36.10 40.99 -15.66
CA LEU A 436 -37.28 40.71 -16.45
C LEU A 436 -38.44 40.34 -15.50
N SER A 437 -39.51 41.14 -15.51
CA SER A 437 -40.90 40.68 -15.36
C SER A 437 -41.58 41.21 -16.63
N ASP A 438 -42.38 40.46 -17.39
CA ASP A 438 -43.62 39.80 -17.00
C ASP A 438 -44.11 38.94 -18.22
N PRO A 439 -45.32 38.33 -18.26
CA PRO A 439 -45.49 36.88 -18.20
C PRO A 439 -46.39 36.32 -19.33
N THR A 440 -46.61 35.00 -19.39
CA THR A 440 -47.94 34.43 -19.73
C THR A 440 -47.98 32.92 -19.47
N THR A 441 -48.69 32.57 -18.39
CA THR A 441 -49.81 31.59 -18.27
C THR A 441 -49.66 30.17 -18.82
N ASN A 442 -50.15 29.11 -18.18
CA ASN A 442 -50.90 28.92 -16.94
C ASN A 442 -50.95 27.40 -16.67
N HIS A 443 -50.97 27.02 -15.38
CA HIS A 443 -51.82 26.01 -14.73
C HIS A 443 -52.18 24.71 -15.51
N ASP A 444 -52.01 23.51 -14.93
CA ASP A 444 -52.78 23.05 -13.77
C ASP A 444 -52.14 21.88 -13.01
N VAL A 445 -52.50 21.85 -11.73
CA VAL A 445 -52.29 20.79 -10.72
C VAL A 445 -53.40 19.74 -10.87
N VAL A 446 -53.12 18.43 -10.81
CA VAL A 446 -54.01 17.41 -10.20
C VAL A 446 -53.20 16.21 -9.68
N ASP A 447 -53.69 15.73 -8.53
CA ASP A 447 -53.32 14.64 -7.64
C ASP A 447 -53.26 13.19 -8.20
N GLU A 448 -52.74 12.34 -7.31
CA GLU A 448 -53.22 11.01 -6.90
C GLU A 448 -52.68 9.70 -7.52
N GLU A 449 -52.06 8.93 -6.60
CA GLU A 449 -52.22 7.50 -6.31
C GLU A 449 -51.70 6.39 -7.25
N ALA A 450 -50.79 5.59 -6.64
CA ALA A 450 -50.75 4.14 -6.53
C ALA A 450 -51.04 3.26 -7.76
N ASP A 451 -50.10 2.38 -8.09
CA ASP A 451 -50.35 0.95 -7.85
C ASP A 451 -49.06 0.11 -7.78
N THR A 452 -49.19 -0.95 -6.99
CA THR A 452 -48.14 -1.83 -6.46
C THR A 452 -48.16 -3.16 -7.21
N GLU A 453 -47.17 -4.03 -6.90
CA GLU A 453 -47.06 -5.47 -7.23
C GLU A 453 -46.36 -5.80 -8.58
N ALA A 454 -45.43 -6.76 -8.67
CA ALA A 454 -45.15 -7.90 -7.80
C ALA A 454 -43.80 -8.56 -8.14
N LEU A 455 -43.14 -9.07 -7.07
CA LEU A 455 -42.37 -10.32 -6.93
C LEU A 455 -41.14 -10.57 -7.85
N LEU A 456 -39.99 -11.14 -7.44
CA LEU A 456 -39.38 -11.71 -6.22
C LEU A 456 -38.37 -12.77 -6.75
N GLN A 457 -37.35 -13.11 -5.93
CA GLN A 457 -36.42 -14.26 -6.02
C GLN A 457 -35.15 -14.10 -6.87
N ALA A 458 -34.00 -13.89 -6.20
CA ALA A 458 -33.15 -15.00 -5.74
C ALA A 458 -31.90 -14.47 -4.99
N GLU A 459 -31.76 -14.87 -3.73
CA GLU A 459 -30.54 -14.79 -2.92
C GLU A 459 -29.62 -16.00 -3.20
N ASP A 460 -28.39 -15.89 -2.67
CA ASP A 460 -27.35 -16.90 -2.45
C ASP A 460 -26.28 -17.14 -3.54
N ASP A 461 -25.09 -16.56 -3.31
CA ASP A 461 -23.80 -17.26 -3.14
C ASP A 461 -22.62 -16.26 -3.24
N VAL A 462 -22.21 -15.65 -2.11
CA VAL A 462 -20.92 -14.93 -2.01
C VAL A 462 -19.96 -15.75 -1.17
N HIS A 463 -19.01 -16.38 -1.86
CA HIS A 463 -17.86 -17.05 -1.27
C HIS A 463 -16.62 -16.18 -1.47
N ASN A 464 -15.86 -16.04 -0.38
CA ASN A 464 -14.59 -15.32 -0.25
C ASN A 464 -13.57 -15.63 -1.36
N GLY A 465 -12.82 -14.61 -1.77
CA GLY A 465 -11.63 -14.76 -2.61
C GLY A 465 -10.86 -13.44 -2.73
N ALA A 466 -10.02 -13.15 -1.75
CA ALA A 466 -8.90 -12.23 -1.89
C ALA A 466 -7.67 -13.06 -2.26
N ASP A 467 -7.17 -12.94 -3.49
CA ASP A 467 -5.75 -13.11 -3.87
C ASP A 467 -5.60 -12.85 -5.38
N THR A 468 -4.89 -11.78 -5.79
CA THR A 468 -4.28 -11.71 -7.12
C THR A 468 -2.98 -10.90 -7.07
N GLY A 469 -1.86 -11.63 -7.06
CA GLY A 469 -0.48 -11.14 -7.17
C GLY A 469 -0.09 -10.58 -8.54
N GLU A 470 -1.03 -10.06 -9.34
CA GLU A 470 -0.74 -9.53 -10.68
C GLU A 470 -0.21 -8.08 -10.66
N GLY A 471 -0.46 -7.32 -9.59
CA GLY A 471 -0.01 -5.93 -9.45
C GLY A 471 1.50 -5.76 -9.31
N GLN A 472 2.21 -6.77 -8.81
CA GLN A 472 3.67 -6.69 -8.56
C GLN A 472 4.53 -6.92 -9.81
N GLN A 473 4.00 -7.58 -10.86
CA GLN A 473 4.79 -7.88 -12.06
C GLN A 473 4.91 -6.69 -13.02
N ARG A 474 3.88 -5.84 -13.15
CA ARG A 474 3.93 -4.67 -14.05
C ARG A 474 4.82 -3.55 -13.51
N LEU A 475 4.85 -3.34 -12.18
CA LEU A 475 5.68 -2.33 -11.54
C LEU A 475 7.20 -2.59 -11.69
N ARG A 476 7.60 -3.83 -11.99
CA ARG A 476 9.02 -4.19 -12.14
C ARG A 476 9.61 -3.95 -13.54
N GLN A 477 8.81 -3.98 -14.59
CA GLN A 477 9.33 -3.69 -15.94
C GLN A 477 9.61 -2.20 -16.15
N GLU A 478 8.97 -1.33 -15.35
CA GLU A 478 9.03 0.11 -15.56
C GLU A 478 10.08 0.80 -14.67
N ALA A 479 10.50 0.18 -13.57
CA ALA A 479 11.59 0.67 -12.73
C ALA A 479 12.99 0.51 -13.37
N VAL A 480 13.16 -0.43 -14.31
CA VAL A 480 14.48 -0.74 -14.91
C VAL A 480 14.83 0.17 -16.10
N ASN A 481 13.85 0.82 -16.74
CA ASN A 481 14.12 1.72 -17.87
C ASN A 481 14.50 3.16 -17.45
N GLY A 482 14.39 3.50 -16.16
CA GLY A 482 14.69 4.85 -15.63
C GLY A 482 16.15 5.10 -15.22
N GLU A 483 16.98 4.07 -15.05
CA GLU A 483 18.37 4.23 -14.56
C GLU A 483 19.41 4.51 -15.66
N ALA A 484 18.98 4.64 -16.92
CA ALA A 484 19.87 4.83 -18.06
C ALA A 484 19.91 6.28 -18.59
N ASN A 485 19.95 7.30 -17.74
CA ASN A 485 20.40 8.64 -18.15
C ASN A 485 20.65 9.58 -16.95
N ASP A 486 21.84 9.50 -16.34
CA ASP A 486 22.54 10.71 -15.89
C ASP A 486 24.02 10.42 -15.62
N LYS A 487 24.90 10.94 -16.48
CA LYS A 487 26.35 10.97 -16.28
C LYS A 487 26.85 12.41 -16.39
N GLY A 488 27.29 12.98 -15.27
CA GLY A 488 27.98 14.27 -15.16
C GLY A 488 28.79 14.38 -13.86
N PRO A 489 29.86 15.19 -13.77
CA PRO A 489 31.17 14.68 -13.36
C PRO A 489 31.68 15.19 -12.01
N THR A 490 32.08 14.28 -11.11
CA THR A 490 33.06 14.53 -10.04
C THR A 490 33.85 13.25 -9.70
N SER A 491 34.58 12.68 -10.66
CA SER A 491 35.29 11.40 -10.52
C SER A 491 36.82 11.53 -10.47
N ALA A 492 37.37 12.55 -9.82
CA ALA A 492 38.83 12.68 -9.70
C ALA A 492 39.37 12.37 -8.29
N LEU A 493 38.58 12.60 -7.23
CA LEU A 493 38.97 12.34 -5.83
C LEU A 493 38.67 10.89 -5.40
N ALA A 494 37.57 10.31 -5.92
CA ALA A 494 37.18 8.92 -5.63
C ALA A 494 38.20 7.90 -6.13
N TRP A 495 38.77 8.11 -7.33
CA TRP A 495 39.80 7.21 -7.89
C TRP A 495 41.14 7.24 -7.14
N VAL A 496 41.44 8.35 -6.45
CA VAL A 496 42.66 8.51 -5.64
C VAL A 496 42.52 7.81 -4.28
N PHE A 497 41.31 7.78 -3.72
CA PHE A 497 40.98 7.01 -2.52
C PHE A 497 40.93 5.50 -2.83
N LEU A 498 40.33 5.13 -3.98
CA LEU A 498 40.25 3.75 -4.50
C LEU A 498 41.64 3.11 -4.67
N LEU A 499 42.62 3.84 -5.21
CA LEU A 499 43.99 3.33 -5.39
C LEU A 499 44.77 3.22 -4.07
N ALA A 500 44.45 4.03 -3.06
CA ALA A 500 45.13 4.01 -1.75
C ALA A 500 44.68 2.82 -0.89
N VAL A 501 43.40 2.46 -0.93
CA VAL A 501 42.84 1.32 -0.17
C VAL A 501 43.19 -0.01 -0.85
N VAL A 502 43.15 -0.06 -2.19
CA VAL A 502 43.64 -1.21 -2.97
C VAL A 502 45.15 -1.40 -2.79
N ALA A 503 45.93 -0.32 -2.66
CA ALA A 503 47.36 -0.39 -2.34
C ALA A 503 47.63 -0.84 -0.90
N ALA A 504 46.80 -0.48 0.09
CA ALA A 504 46.92 -0.97 1.46
C ALA A 504 46.66 -2.49 1.55
N LEU A 505 45.68 -2.99 0.78
CA LEU A 505 45.34 -4.42 0.69
C LEU A 505 46.36 -5.26 -0.10
N PHE A 506 47.09 -4.66 -1.06
CA PHE A 506 48.15 -5.35 -1.81
C PHE A 506 49.52 -5.28 -1.13
N VAL A 507 49.78 -4.24 -0.33
CA VAL A 507 51.01 -4.08 0.48
C VAL A 507 51.14 -5.14 1.58
N THR A 508 50.04 -5.76 2.02
CA THR A 508 50.06 -6.85 3.01
C THR A 508 50.33 -8.24 2.41
N LEU A 509 50.37 -8.40 1.07
CA LEU A 509 50.31 -9.73 0.44
C LEU A 509 51.32 -10.07 -0.69
N SER A 510 52.32 -9.25 -1.05
CA SER A 510 53.34 -9.75 -2.01
C SER A 510 54.72 -9.06 -2.06
N ASP A 511 55.78 -9.88 -2.12
CA ASP A 511 57.21 -9.52 -2.15
C ASP A 511 57.77 -9.50 -3.59
N ASP A 512 57.73 -8.35 -4.30
CA ASP A 512 58.50 -8.17 -5.54
C ASP A 512 59.13 -6.77 -5.69
N SER A 513 60.11 -6.66 -6.59
CA SER A 513 61.05 -5.56 -6.78
C SER A 513 60.43 -4.23 -7.26
N ALA A 514 59.26 -4.24 -7.88
CA ALA A 514 58.47 -3.04 -8.19
C ALA A 514 58.00 -2.29 -6.93
N SER A 515 57.84 -3.00 -5.82
CA SER A 515 57.38 -2.50 -4.52
C SER A 515 58.39 -1.56 -3.83
N ARG A 516 59.67 -1.59 -4.23
CA ARG A 516 60.72 -0.70 -3.66
C ARG A 516 60.74 0.70 -4.26
N ALA A 517 60.36 0.85 -5.53
CA ALA A 517 60.32 2.15 -6.22
C ALA A 517 59.19 3.05 -5.69
N ILE A 518 58.05 2.44 -5.35
CA ILE A 518 56.86 3.13 -4.83
C ILE A 518 57.01 3.44 -3.32
N ARG A 519 57.78 2.62 -2.58
CA ARG A 519 58.15 2.82 -1.17
C ARG A 519 58.74 4.21 -0.88
N ARG A 520 59.48 4.79 -1.84
CA ARG A 520 60.10 6.12 -1.73
C ARG A 520 59.11 7.28 -1.93
N ARG A 521 57.97 7.06 -2.60
CA ARG A 521 56.94 8.09 -2.83
C ARG A 521 55.92 8.17 -1.68
N CYS A 522 55.52 7.03 -1.10
CA CYS A 522 54.51 6.96 -0.02
C CYS A 522 54.93 7.63 1.30
N ARG A 523 56.22 7.65 1.63
CA ARG A 523 56.69 8.30 2.88
C ARG A 523 56.46 9.80 2.93
N SER A 524 56.22 10.46 1.78
CA SER A 524 56.08 11.91 1.73
C SER A 524 54.69 12.44 2.13
N ARG A 525 53.65 11.59 2.23
CA ARG A 525 52.28 12.09 2.29
C ARG A 525 51.31 11.38 3.25
N ALA A 526 51.77 10.38 4.01
CA ALA A 526 50.99 9.67 5.03
C ALA A 526 50.66 10.51 6.29
N ALA A 527 50.69 11.84 6.21
CA ALA A 527 50.57 12.71 7.37
C ALA A 527 49.14 13.16 7.70
N HIS A 528 48.13 13.02 6.81
CA HIS A 528 46.82 13.65 7.03
C HIS A 528 45.62 12.76 6.68
N ASN A 529 44.82 12.50 7.73
CA ASN A 529 43.35 12.37 7.79
C ASN A 529 42.69 10.98 7.83
N SER A 530 42.10 10.73 9.00
CA SER A 530 41.13 9.72 9.42
C SER A 530 39.70 10.27 9.31
N ASN A 531 38.76 9.56 8.68
CA ASN A 531 37.30 9.63 8.92
C ASN A 531 36.60 8.39 8.30
N GLU A 532 35.57 7.85 8.98
CA GLU A 532 35.00 6.50 8.82
C GLU A 532 33.73 6.46 7.93
N LEU A 533 33.74 5.71 6.81
CA LEU A 533 32.61 5.53 5.86
C LEU A 533 32.24 4.03 5.70
N TYR A 534 31.30 3.51 6.50
CA TYR A 534 30.97 2.06 6.53
C TYR A 534 29.92 1.60 5.50
N HIS A 535 29.04 2.50 5.03
CA HIS A 535 28.04 2.17 3.99
C HIS A 535 28.71 1.87 2.64
N GLU A 536 29.61 2.75 2.20
CA GLU A 536 30.40 2.55 0.97
C GLU A 536 31.29 1.30 1.06
N LEU A 537 31.86 1.03 2.25
CA LEU A 537 32.61 -0.18 2.51
C LEU A 537 31.77 -1.45 2.32
N THR A 538 30.49 -1.44 2.71
CA THR A 538 29.58 -2.60 2.56
C THR A 538 29.34 -2.91 1.08
N GLY A 539 29.05 -1.88 0.27
CA GLY A 539 28.82 -2.04 -1.17
C GLY A 539 30.06 -2.51 -1.93
N GLU A 540 31.24 -1.97 -1.59
CA GLU A 540 32.51 -2.37 -2.20
C GLU A 540 32.93 -3.79 -1.77
N LEU A 541 32.67 -4.19 -0.52
CA LEU A 541 32.89 -5.57 -0.07
C LEU A 541 31.99 -6.56 -0.82
N GLU A 542 30.72 -6.23 -1.02
CA GLU A 542 29.79 -7.06 -1.80
C GLU A 542 30.27 -7.22 -3.25
N ALA A 543 30.67 -6.12 -3.89
CA ALA A 543 31.23 -6.15 -5.25
C ALA A 543 32.52 -6.98 -5.33
N PHE A 544 33.40 -6.84 -4.34
CA PHE A 544 34.67 -7.58 -4.26
C PHE A 544 34.48 -9.08 -4.10
N VAL A 545 33.51 -9.51 -3.30
CA VAL A 545 33.21 -10.94 -3.07
C VAL A 545 32.52 -11.58 -4.29
N ARG A 546 31.75 -10.79 -5.05
CA ARG A 546 31.11 -11.23 -6.30
C ARG A 546 32.08 -11.33 -7.50
N ASP A 547 33.24 -10.67 -7.46
CA ASP A 547 34.22 -10.69 -8.56
C ASP A 547 34.78 -12.12 -8.81
N PRO A 548 34.62 -12.66 -10.04
CA PRO A 548 35.18 -13.95 -10.44
C PRO A 548 36.70 -14.10 -10.23
N ALA A 549 37.47 -13.01 -10.22
CA ALA A 549 38.92 -13.04 -9.99
C ALA A 549 39.28 -13.40 -8.54
N CYS A 550 38.48 -12.96 -7.58
CA CYS A 550 38.64 -13.27 -6.16
C CYS A 550 38.26 -14.73 -5.83
N ARG A 551 37.33 -15.31 -6.60
CA ARG A 551 36.88 -16.70 -6.46
C ARG A 551 37.90 -17.76 -6.91
N LYS A 552 39.03 -17.37 -7.51
CA LYS A 552 40.05 -18.31 -8.04
C LYS A 552 40.93 -18.95 -6.97
N LYS A 553 40.97 -18.44 -5.74
CA LYS A 553 41.76 -19.01 -4.63
C LYS A 553 40.88 -19.22 -3.39
N PRO A 554 40.51 -20.47 -3.06
CA PRO A 554 39.52 -20.78 -2.02
C PRO A 554 39.90 -20.30 -0.60
N SER A 555 41.19 -20.17 -0.31
CA SER A 555 41.67 -19.89 1.07
C SER A 555 41.72 -18.41 1.47
N ASN A 556 41.40 -17.47 0.57
CA ASN A 556 41.60 -16.04 0.80
C ASN A 556 40.38 -15.35 1.42
N LEU A 557 39.16 -15.76 1.07
CA LEU A 557 37.93 -15.09 1.49
C LEU A 557 37.45 -15.45 2.92
N PRO A 558 37.59 -16.70 3.38
CA PRO A 558 37.41 -17.03 4.80
C PRO A 558 38.40 -16.28 5.72
N LYS A 559 39.63 -16.01 5.24
CA LYS A 559 40.64 -15.21 5.97
C LYS A 559 40.32 -13.71 5.97
N LEU A 560 39.67 -13.21 4.92
CA LEU A 560 39.17 -11.84 4.88
C LEU A 560 38.06 -11.65 5.93
N TYR A 561 37.15 -12.63 6.05
CA TYR A 561 36.11 -12.57 7.06
C TYR A 561 36.69 -12.56 8.49
N SER A 562 37.57 -13.51 8.80
CA SER A 562 38.10 -13.69 10.16
C SER A 562 39.00 -12.55 10.64
N ASN A 563 39.78 -11.95 9.74
CA ASN A 563 40.75 -10.90 10.11
C ASN A 563 40.22 -9.47 9.94
N PHE A 564 39.25 -9.25 9.04
CA PHE A 564 38.78 -7.91 8.68
C PHE A 564 37.30 -7.73 9.00
N VAL A 565 36.41 -8.48 8.34
CA VAL A 565 34.94 -8.27 8.45
C VAL A 565 34.43 -8.47 9.88
N ARG A 566 34.96 -9.46 10.61
CA ARG A 566 34.57 -9.74 12.00
C ARG A 566 34.75 -8.54 12.94
N SER A 567 35.71 -7.65 12.66
CA SER A 567 36.02 -6.50 13.54
C SER A 567 34.99 -5.37 13.48
N PHE A 568 34.16 -5.31 12.43
CA PHE A 568 33.16 -4.25 12.25
C PHE A 568 31.78 -4.79 11.79
N GLN A 569 31.52 -6.09 11.99
CA GLN A 569 30.27 -6.76 11.57
C GLN A 569 29.00 -6.12 12.15
N ASP A 570 29.08 -5.58 13.38
CA ASP A 570 27.94 -4.96 14.06
C ASP A 570 27.54 -3.61 13.43
N LYS A 571 28.45 -2.99 12.65
CA LYS A 571 28.24 -1.70 11.98
C LYS A 571 27.79 -1.83 10.52
N LEU A 572 27.70 -3.05 9.99
CA LEU A 572 27.28 -3.31 8.60
C LEU A 572 25.78 -3.58 8.51
N ASN A 573 25.20 -3.39 7.32
CA ASN A 573 23.84 -3.86 7.04
C ASN A 573 23.80 -5.40 7.18
N GLN A 574 22.91 -5.89 8.04
CA GLN A 574 22.86 -7.30 8.42
C GLN A 574 22.41 -8.23 7.28
N ILE A 575 21.53 -7.78 6.38
CA ILE A 575 21.11 -8.56 5.21
C ILE A 575 22.30 -8.73 4.26
N ARG A 576 23.00 -7.63 3.96
CA ARG A 576 24.18 -7.64 3.09
C ARG A 576 25.34 -8.43 3.68
N LEU A 577 25.52 -8.38 5.00
CA LEU A 577 26.46 -9.24 5.71
C LEU A 577 26.16 -10.72 5.48
N VAL A 578 24.89 -11.14 5.61
CA VAL A 578 24.48 -12.53 5.36
C VAL A 578 24.68 -12.91 3.89
N VAL A 579 24.40 -12.02 2.93
CA VAL A 579 24.67 -12.25 1.50
C VAL A 579 26.17 -12.45 1.25
N ILE A 580 27.03 -11.59 1.82
CA ILE A 580 28.49 -11.73 1.72
C ILE A 580 28.94 -13.06 2.33
N CYS A 581 28.46 -13.40 3.52
CA CYS A 581 28.78 -14.66 4.18
C CYS A 581 28.28 -15.88 3.40
N THR A 582 27.14 -15.77 2.72
CA THR A 582 26.61 -16.81 1.83
C THR A 582 27.57 -17.05 0.67
N GLU A 583 28.06 -16.00 0.02
CA GLU A 583 29.05 -16.12 -1.06
C GLU A 583 30.38 -16.70 -0.57
N ILE A 584 30.82 -16.33 0.64
CA ILE A 584 32.01 -16.92 1.28
C ILE A 584 31.79 -18.41 1.58
N SER A 585 30.58 -18.78 2.02
CA SER A 585 30.22 -20.18 2.33
C SER A 585 30.34 -21.10 1.11
N THR A 586 30.17 -20.57 -0.11
CA THR A 586 30.31 -21.34 -1.35
C THR A 586 31.76 -21.76 -1.67
N GLN A 587 32.76 -21.23 -0.95
CA GLN A 587 34.18 -21.50 -1.18
C GLN A 587 34.77 -22.55 -0.25
N TYR A 588 34.01 -22.99 0.75
CA TYR A 588 34.40 -24.14 1.56
C TYR A 588 34.23 -25.41 0.74
N ASP A 589 35.26 -26.27 0.74
CA ASP A 589 35.24 -27.54 0.03
C ASP A 589 34.25 -28.53 0.67
N GLU A 590 34.08 -28.46 2.00
CA GLU A 590 33.14 -29.30 2.74
C GLU A 590 31.85 -28.53 3.14
N PRO A 591 30.65 -29.05 2.79
CA PRO A 591 29.39 -28.40 3.15
C PRO A 591 29.11 -28.40 4.66
N ALA A 592 29.76 -29.29 5.42
CA ALA A 592 29.67 -29.32 6.88
C ALA A 592 30.41 -28.13 7.52
N GLU A 593 31.56 -27.73 6.97
CA GLU A 593 32.30 -26.54 7.43
C GLU A 593 31.56 -25.25 7.07
N ALA A 594 30.98 -25.19 5.87
CA ALA A 594 30.12 -24.09 5.44
C ALA A 594 28.90 -23.92 6.36
N GLN A 595 28.26 -25.03 6.75
CA GLN A 595 27.14 -25.00 7.69
C GLN A 595 27.57 -24.49 9.07
N ALA A 596 28.66 -25.03 9.62
CA ALA A 596 29.16 -24.60 10.93
C ALA A 596 29.51 -23.10 10.95
N PHE A 597 30.05 -22.57 9.85
CA PHE A 597 30.29 -21.14 9.67
C PHE A 597 29.00 -20.31 9.70
N MET A 598 27.97 -20.74 8.95
CA MET A 598 26.68 -20.04 8.93
C MET A 598 25.91 -20.17 10.26
N GLU A 599 26.04 -21.29 10.98
CA GLU A 599 25.48 -21.46 12.32
C GLU A 599 26.18 -20.56 13.36
N GLN A 600 27.50 -20.35 13.23
CA GLN A 600 28.23 -19.38 14.05
C GLN A 600 27.78 -17.94 13.78
N LEU A 601 27.50 -17.60 12.52
CA LEU A 601 26.92 -16.31 12.16
C LEU A 601 25.51 -16.16 12.75
N LEU A 602 24.67 -17.19 12.64
CA LEU A 602 23.31 -17.20 13.20
C LEU A 602 23.31 -16.96 14.71
N ALA A 603 24.26 -17.55 15.45
CA ALA A 603 24.39 -17.34 16.89
C ALA A 603 24.84 -15.93 17.28
N GLN A 604 25.46 -15.19 16.35
CA GLN A 604 25.91 -13.81 16.55
C GLN A 604 24.87 -12.77 16.09
N LEU A 605 23.93 -13.17 15.23
CA LEU A 605 22.84 -12.30 14.78
C LEU A 605 21.79 -12.13 15.89
N ASN A 606 21.42 -10.88 16.16
CA ASN A 606 20.40 -10.58 17.16
C ASN A 606 19.00 -10.78 16.57
N ALA A 607 18.31 -11.83 17.02
CA ALA A 607 16.96 -12.21 16.58
C ALA A 607 15.90 -11.11 16.80
N LYS A 608 16.16 -10.12 17.67
CA LYS A 608 15.21 -9.04 17.97
C LYS A 608 15.31 -7.84 17.02
N THR A 609 16.48 -7.59 16.42
CA THR A 609 16.71 -6.40 15.58
C THR A 609 16.83 -6.72 14.09
N ALA A 610 17.22 -7.95 13.72
CA ALA A 610 17.49 -8.34 12.33
C ALA A 610 16.73 -9.61 11.91
N HIS A 611 15.40 -9.62 12.07
CA HIS A 611 14.56 -10.78 11.80
C HIS A 611 14.65 -11.28 10.34
N GLU A 612 14.74 -10.38 9.36
CA GLU A 612 14.93 -10.71 7.93
C GLU A 612 16.29 -11.37 7.65
N ALA A 613 17.36 -10.86 8.25
CA ALA A 613 18.71 -11.42 8.10
C ALA A 613 18.83 -12.80 8.78
N VAL A 614 18.16 -12.99 9.92
CA VAL A 614 18.06 -14.29 10.61
C VAL A 614 17.32 -15.30 9.75
N LEU A 615 16.19 -14.92 9.15
CA LEU A 615 15.45 -15.77 8.23
C LEU A 615 16.30 -16.14 7.01
N LEU A 616 16.96 -15.16 6.38
CA LEU A 616 17.86 -15.39 5.26
C LEU A 616 18.98 -16.37 5.64
N CYS A 617 19.61 -16.18 6.80
CA CYS A 617 20.67 -17.07 7.30
C CYS A 617 20.16 -18.49 7.57
N LYS A 618 18.97 -18.64 8.18
CA LYS A 618 18.31 -19.95 8.37
C LYS A 618 18.05 -20.65 7.05
N MET A 619 17.55 -19.93 6.04
CA MET A 619 17.29 -20.50 4.71
C MET A 619 18.57 -20.97 4.02
N GLN A 620 19.67 -20.22 4.16
CA GLN A 620 20.98 -20.66 3.64
C GLN A 620 21.50 -21.91 4.36
N ILE A 621 21.32 -21.99 5.67
CA ILE A 621 21.65 -23.21 6.45
C ILE A 621 20.79 -24.38 5.95
N ALA A 622 19.48 -24.18 5.76
CA ALA A 622 18.59 -25.21 5.23
C ALA A 622 19.01 -25.67 3.82
N GLN A 623 19.46 -24.76 2.96
CA GLN A 623 20.00 -25.10 1.65
C GLN A 623 21.28 -25.95 1.74
N LEU A 624 22.20 -25.60 2.65
CA LEU A 624 23.42 -26.39 2.88
C LEU A 624 23.09 -27.77 3.45
N LYS A 625 22.15 -27.86 4.41
CA LYS A 625 21.65 -29.13 4.96
C LYS A 625 21.04 -30.02 3.87
N PHE A 626 20.26 -29.44 2.96
CA PHE A 626 19.70 -30.16 1.83
C PHE A 626 20.79 -30.76 0.92
N ARG A 627 21.88 -30.02 0.64
CA ARG A 627 23.03 -30.53 -0.14
C ARG A 627 23.82 -31.63 0.56
N ARG A 628 23.78 -31.71 1.90
CA ARG A 628 24.49 -32.75 2.68
C ARG A 628 23.85 -34.15 2.54
N GLY A 629 22.57 -34.23 2.18
CA GLY A 629 21.90 -35.49 1.85
C GLY A 629 20.62 -35.76 2.62
N ALA A 630 20.05 -36.95 2.38
CA ALA A 630 18.67 -37.29 2.73
C ALA A 630 18.36 -37.34 4.25
N GLU A 631 19.38 -37.50 5.09
CA GLU A 631 19.23 -37.52 6.56
C GLU A 631 18.68 -36.19 7.11
N PHE A 632 18.93 -35.08 6.43
CA PHE A 632 18.52 -33.74 6.88
C PHE A 632 17.20 -33.27 6.25
N PHE A 633 16.57 -34.06 5.37
CA PHE A 633 15.33 -33.67 4.70
C PHE A 633 14.17 -33.44 5.68
N ALA A 634 14.12 -34.19 6.79
CA ALA A 634 13.12 -33.98 7.82
C ALA A 634 13.29 -32.61 8.52
N GLU A 635 14.54 -32.22 8.82
CA GLU A 635 14.84 -30.92 9.44
C GLU A 635 14.55 -29.75 8.49
N VAL A 636 14.90 -29.89 7.21
CA VAL A 636 14.61 -28.87 6.19
C VAL A 636 13.10 -28.67 6.07
N LYS A 637 12.32 -29.76 6.07
CA LYS A 637 10.86 -29.67 6.05
C LYS A 637 10.31 -28.89 7.25
N THR A 638 10.73 -29.25 8.46
CA THR A 638 10.29 -28.57 9.69
C THR A 638 10.63 -27.08 9.62
N THR A 639 11.83 -26.73 9.15
CA THR A 639 12.25 -25.33 9.01
C THR A 639 11.39 -24.58 7.99
N VAL A 640 11.10 -25.18 6.83
CA VAL A 640 10.25 -24.57 5.78
C VAL A 640 8.79 -24.41 6.25
N ASP A 641 8.26 -25.37 7.01
CA ASP A 641 6.89 -25.33 7.54
C ASP A 641 6.74 -24.31 8.69
N GLU A 642 7.72 -24.22 9.60
CA GLU A 642 7.75 -23.25 10.72
C GLU A 642 7.89 -21.80 10.23
N ASP A 643 8.83 -21.56 9.30
CA ASP A 643 9.11 -20.21 8.81
C ASP A 643 8.10 -19.75 7.73
N LYS A 644 7.16 -20.61 7.29
CA LYS A 644 6.13 -20.27 6.28
C LYS A 644 5.27 -19.09 6.70
N ALA A 645 4.70 -19.15 7.91
CA ALA A 645 3.83 -18.08 8.42
C ALA A 645 4.61 -16.77 8.64
N THR A 646 5.89 -16.89 9.01
CA THR A 646 6.79 -15.75 9.14
C THR A 646 7.01 -15.08 7.78
N VAL A 647 7.31 -15.84 6.72
CA VAL A 647 7.54 -15.31 5.38
C VAL A 647 6.28 -14.68 4.78
N GLU A 648 5.12 -15.32 4.93
CA GLU A 648 3.84 -14.78 4.44
C GLU A 648 3.40 -13.52 5.23
N GLY A 649 3.86 -13.38 6.48
CA GLY A 649 3.62 -12.18 7.30
C GLY A 649 4.57 -11.01 7.05
N LEU A 650 5.68 -11.22 6.31
CA LEU A 650 6.63 -10.17 5.98
C LEU A 650 6.14 -9.34 4.78
N VAL A 651 5.44 -8.25 5.07
CA VAL A 651 5.01 -7.28 4.05
C VAL A 651 6.09 -6.20 3.90
N GLY A 652 6.77 -6.16 2.73
CA GLY A 652 7.76 -5.14 2.40
C GLY A 652 9.24 -5.51 2.60
N ALA A 653 9.55 -6.79 2.89
CA ALA A 653 10.93 -7.26 3.00
C ALA A 653 11.68 -7.24 1.65
N GLU A 654 13.02 -7.20 1.69
CA GLU A 654 13.84 -7.26 0.47
C GLU A 654 13.54 -8.54 -0.34
N PRO A 655 13.41 -8.48 -1.68
CA PRO A 655 13.08 -9.64 -2.51
C PRO A 655 14.01 -10.85 -2.33
N VAL A 656 15.26 -10.59 -1.95
CA VAL A 656 16.29 -11.61 -1.69
C VAL A 656 15.87 -12.56 -0.54
N VAL A 657 15.14 -12.06 0.46
CA VAL A 657 14.69 -12.84 1.61
C VAL A 657 13.59 -13.83 1.19
N HIS A 658 12.58 -13.35 0.46
CA HIS A 658 11.52 -14.21 -0.09
C HIS A 658 12.09 -15.20 -1.12
N ALA A 659 12.98 -14.75 -2.00
CA ALA A 659 13.63 -15.61 -2.99
C ALA A 659 14.42 -16.75 -2.32
N ALA A 660 15.13 -16.49 -1.23
CA ALA A 660 15.86 -17.53 -0.50
C ALA A 660 14.93 -18.58 0.10
N TYR A 661 13.81 -18.19 0.70
CA TYR A 661 12.80 -19.12 1.23
C TYR A 661 12.20 -19.98 0.12
N TYR A 662 11.67 -19.35 -0.93
CA TYR A 662 11.02 -20.08 -2.01
C TYR A 662 11.99 -20.98 -2.77
N ARG A 663 13.28 -20.60 -2.86
CA ARG A 663 14.33 -21.48 -3.43
C ARG A 663 14.49 -22.77 -2.63
N VAL A 664 14.61 -22.69 -1.30
CA VAL A 664 14.73 -23.88 -0.44
C VAL A 664 13.47 -24.74 -0.53
N ALA A 665 12.29 -24.11 -0.56
CA ALA A 665 11.03 -24.82 -0.76
C ALA A 665 10.98 -25.53 -2.12
N CYS A 666 11.44 -24.87 -3.20
CA CYS A 666 11.57 -25.49 -4.53
C CYS A 666 12.52 -26.68 -4.53
N ASP A 667 13.72 -26.53 -3.96
CA ASP A 667 14.71 -27.62 -3.88
C ASP A 667 14.12 -28.83 -3.11
N TYR A 668 13.46 -28.56 -1.97
CA TYR A 668 12.82 -29.58 -1.14
C TYR A 668 11.67 -30.31 -1.86
N TYR A 669 10.67 -29.57 -2.34
CA TYR A 669 9.51 -30.15 -3.01
C TYR A 669 9.85 -30.73 -4.39
N GLY A 670 10.91 -30.25 -5.05
CA GLY A 670 11.41 -30.78 -6.31
C GLY A 670 12.01 -32.17 -6.15
N ALA A 671 12.69 -32.45 -5.03
CA ALA A 671 13.29 -33.75 -4.77
C ALA A 671 12.31 -34.78 -4.19
N LEU A 672 11.39 -34.37 -3.31
CA LEU A 672 10.52 -35.29 -2.55
C LEU A 672 9.05 -35.29 -3.00
N GLY A 673 8.60 -34.26 -3.71
CA GLY A 673 7.19 -34.00 -3.96
C GLY A 673 6.45 -33.47 -2.72
N PRO A 674 5.17 -33.08 -2.84
CA PRO A 674 4.31 -33.25 -4.01
C PRO A 674 4.47 -32.14 -5.07
N ALA A 675 4.15 -32.47 -6.33
CA ALA A 675 4.42 -31.61 -7.50
C ALA A 675 3.60 -30.31 -7.54
N ASP A 676 2.40 -30.31 -6.94
CA ASP A 676 1.54 -29.12 -6.81
C ASP A 676 2.18 -28.04 -5.92
N LYS A 677 2.78 -28.45 -4.79
CA LYS A 677 3.51 -27.54 -3.90
C LYS A 677 4.78 -27.04 -4.54
N PHE A 678 5.50 -27.89 -5.28
CA PHE A 678 6.65 -27.45 -6.06
C PHE A 678 6.26 -26.37 -7.07
N TYR A 679 5.19 -26.60 -7.85
CA TYR A 679 4.71 -25.65 -8.85
C TYR A 679 4.39 -24.27 -8.27
N LYS A 680 3.63 -24.22 -7.16
CA LYS A 680 3.27 -22.96 -6.49
C LYS A 680 4.50 -22.22 -5.95
N ASN A 681 5.41 -22.94 -5.28
CA ASN A 681 6.63 -22.32 -4.75
C ASN A 681 7.59 -21.89 -5.87
N ALA A 682 7.65 -22.61 -6.99
CA ALA A 682 8.45 -22.25 -8.15
C ALA A 682 7.96 -20.96 -8.82
N LEU A 683 6.64 -20.79 -8.94
CA LEU A 683 6.06 -19.54 -9.41
C LEU A 683 6.39 -18.36 -8.48
N MET A 684 6.28 -18.56 -7.17
CA MET A 684 6.65 -17.53 -6.20
C MET A 684 8.16 -17.22 -6.27
N PHE A 685 9.03 -18.23 -6.40
CA PHE A 685 10.46 -18.02 -6.59
C PHE A 685 10.78 -17.17 -7.83
N LEU A 686 10.12 -17.46 -8.96
CA LEU A 686 10.22 -16.68 -10.20
C LEU A 686 9.65 -15.27 -10.06
N ALA A 687 8.67 -15.06 -9.19
CA ALA A 687 8.14 -13.73 -8.89
C ALA A 687 9.14 -12.87 -8.09
N TYR A 688 10.02 -13.46 -7.29
CA TYR A 688 11.01 -12.71 -6.48
C TYR A 688 12.43 -12.66 -7.07
N THR A 689 12.73 -13.48 -8.10
CA THR A 689 14.06 -13.58 -8.71
C THR A 689 14.04 -13.09 -10.16
N GLN A 690 15.00 -12.24 -10.54
CA GLN A 690 15.10 -11.78 -11.92
C GLN A 690 15.67 -12.88 -12.84
N TYR A 691 15.17 -12.95 -14.08
CA TYR A 691 15.60 -13.96 -15.04
C TYR A 691 17.11 -13.87 -15.32
N GLU A 692 17.66 -12.67 -15.42
CA GLU A 692 19.05 -12.39 -15.76
C GLU A 692 20.05 -12.83 -14.67
N GLU A 693 19.62 -12.88 -13.41
CA GLU A 693 20.49 -13.22 -12.27
C GLU A 693 20.72 -14.73 -12.13
N MET A 694 19.83 -15.55 -12.69
CA MET A 694 19.92 -17.01 -12.63
C MET A 694 20.99 -17.55 -13.60
N ARG A 695 21.66 -18.64 -13.26
CA ARG A 695 22.63 -19.27 -14.19
C ARG A 695 21.90 -20.01 -15.31
N ALA A 696 22.46 -20.04 -16.52
CA ALA A 696 21.81 -20.67 -17.69
C ALA A 696 21.43 -22.14 -17.45
N ALA A 697 22.30 -22.92 -16.80
CA ALA A 697 22.02 -24.32 -16.45
C ALA A 697 20.84 -24.44 -15.46
N GLU A 698 20.80 -23.56 -14.46
CA GLU A 698 19.72 -23.54 -13.47
C GLU A 698 18.38 -23.13 -14.10
N ARG A 699 18.39 -22.18 -15.03
CA ARG A 699 17.19 -21.79 -15.79
C ARG A 699 16.62 -22.97 -16.57
N PHE A 700 17.49 -23.75 -17.21
CA PHE A 700 17.08 -24.93 -17.98
C PHE A 700 16.47 -26.01 -17.06
N ASP A 701 17.15 -26.34 -15.96
CA ASP A 701 16.66 -27.35 -15.00
C ASP A 701 15.31 -26.93 -14.39
N LEU A 702 15.18 -25.66 -13.98
CA LEU A 702 13.93 -25.15 -13.43
C LEU A 702 12.81 -25.16 -14.49
N ALA A 703 13.09 -24.78 -15.73
CA ALA A 703 12.11 -24.79 -16.81
C ALA A 703 11.60 -26.22 -17.12
N VAL A 704 12.48 -27.22 -17.09
CA VAL A 704 12.09 -28.63 -17.26
C VAL A 704 11.23 -29.09 -16.06
N ASN A 705 11.69 -28.84 -14.84
CA ASN A 705 11.00 -29.29 -13.63
C ASN A 705 9.63 -28.62 -13.45
N ILE A 706 9.51 -27.31 -13.69
CA ILE A 706 8.23 -26.59 -13.57
C ILE A 706 7.24 -27.07 -14.64
N SER A 707 7.71 -27.39 -15.85
CA SER A 707 6.87 -27.92 -16.92
C SER A 707 6.32 -29.30 -16.54
N ILE A 708 7.17 -30.19 -16.02
CA ILE A 708 6.74 -31.52 -15.57
C ILE A 708 5.80 -31.43 -14.37
N ALA A 709 6.08 -30.54 -13.42
CA ALA A 709 5.22 -30.32 -12.26
C ALA A 709 3.86 -29.73 -12.64
N ALA A 710 3.80 -28.82 -13.61
CA ALA A 710 2.55 -28.30 -14.15
C ALA A 710 1.67 -29.42 -14.73
N LEU A 711 2.28 -30.36 -15.45
CA LEU A 711 1.57 -31.48 -16.09
C LEU A 711 1.12 -32.55 -15.07
N THR A 712 1.99 -32.89 -14.11
CA THR A 712 1.77 -34.00 -13.15
C THR A 712 1.14 -33.57 -11.83
N GLY A 713 1.11 -32.27 -11.54
CA GLY A 713 0.58 -31.69 -10.31
C GLY A 713 -0.93 -31.84 -10.21
N ASP A 714 -1.39 -32.29 -9.04
CA ASP A 714 -2.81 -32.43 -8.74
C ASP A 714 -3.39 -31.06 -8.40
N GLY A 715 -4.49 -30.66 -9.04
CA GLY A 715 -5.14 -29.36 -8.79
C GLY A 715 -4.53 -28.17 -9.54
N VAL A 716 -3.51 -28.37 -10.38
CA VAL A 716 -2.92 -27.30 -11.21
C VAL A 716 -3.59 -27.28 -12.59
N PHE A 717 -4.57 -26.40 -12.80
CA PHE A 717 -5.28 -26.29 -14.09
C PHE A 717 -5.08 -24.95 -14.81
N ASN A 718 -4.44 -23.98 -14.17
CA ASN A 718 -4.11 -22.69 -14.76
C ASN A 718 -2.66 -22.69 -15.28
N PHE A 719 -2.47 -22.90 -16.57
CA PHE A 719 -1.13 -22.92 -17.18
C PHE A 719 -0.65 -21.55 -17.61
N GLY A 720 -1.55 -20.58 -17.74
CA GLY A 720 -1.22 -19.24 -18.23
C GLY A 720 -0.25 -18.50 -17.30
N GLU A 721 -0.25 -18.78 -16.00
CA GLU A 721 0.72 -18.22 -15.05
C GLU A 721 2.16 -18.59 -15.41
N VAL A 722 2.44 -19.88 -15.70
CA VAL A 722 3.78 -20.31 -16.12
C VAL A 722 4.09 -19.87 -17.55
N LEU A 723 3.12 -19.87 -18.46
CA LEU A 723 3.32 -19.38 -19.82
C LEU A 723 3.65 -17.88 -19.88
N ALA A 724 3.18 -17.09 -18.90
CA ALA A 724 3.51 -15.68 -18.77
C ALA A 724 4.94 -15.45 -18.26
N THR A 725 5.56 -16.43 -17.61
CA THR A 725 6.93 -16.30 -17.11
C THR A 725 7.98 -16.50 -18.22
N PRO A 726 9.09 -15.73 -18.22
CA PRO A 726 10.12 -15.85 -19.25
C PRO A 726 10.96 -17.13 -19.13
N ILE A 727 10.76 -17.95 -18.09
CA ILE A 727 11.56 -19.15 -17.81
C ILE A 727 11.49 -20.20 -18.94
N LEU A 728 10.34 -20.29 -19.63
CA LEU A 728 10.15 -21.25 -20.71
C LEU A 728 10.99 -20.94 -21.95
N ARG A 729 11.47 -19.69 -22.11
CA ARG A 729 12.41 -19.32 -23.19
C ARG A 729 13.72 -20.11 -23.10
N ALA A 730 14.09 -20.59 -21.91
CA ALA A 730 15.27 -21.44 -21.73
C ALA A 730 15.15 -22.81 -22.43
N LEU A 731 13.93 -23.25 -22.76
CA LEU A 731 13.66 -24.50 -23.47
C LEU A 731 13.64 -24.31 -25.01
N GLU A 732 13.47 -23.09 -25.50
CA GLU A 732 13.40 -22.79 -26.93
C GLU A 732 14.75 -23.11 -27.62
N GLY A 733 14.73 -23.94 -28.66
CA GLY A 733 15.94 -24.35 -29.38
C GLY A 733 16.74 -25.48 -28.69
N THR A 734 16.21 -26.08 -27.62
CA THR A 734 16.79 -27.26 -26.96
C THR A 734 16.05 -28.54 -27.33
N ASP A 735 16.61 -29.69 -26.96
CA ASP A 735 16.01 -31.02 -27.09
C ASP A 735 14.70 -31.19 -26.27
N LYS A 736 14.46 -30.30 -25.30
CA LYS A 736 13.27 -30.32 -24.43
C LYS A 736 12.21 -29.28 -24.83
N GLN A 737 12.32 -28.65 -26.00
CA GLN A 737 11.34 -27.67 -26.49
C GLN A 737 9.90 -28.22 -26.52
N TRP A 738 9.75 -29.53 -26.75
CA TRP A 738 8.44 -30.19 -26.77
C TRP A 738 7.64 -30.01 -25.46
N LEU A 739 8.28 -29.78 -24.32
CA LEU A 739 7.59 -29.49 -23.05
C LEU A 739 6.87 -28.14 -23.10
N SER A 740 7.49 -27.12 -23.70
CA SER A 740 6.86 -25.81 -23.90
C SER A 740 5.66 -25.92 -24.84
N ASP A 741 5.84 -26.60 -25.97
CA ASP A 741 4.75 -26.84 -26.93
C ASP A 741 3.59 -27.63 -26.29
N LEU A 742 3.92 -28.57 -25.41
CA LEU A 742 2.93 -29.34 -24.66
C LEU A 742 2.14 -28.44 -23.71
N LEU A 743 2.77 -27.55 -22.95
CA LEU A 743 2.07 -26.60 -22.07
C LEU A 743 1.14 -25.67 -22.87
N HIS A 744 1.57 -25.21 -24.04
CA HIS A 744 0.72 -24.42 -24.93
C HIS A 744 -0.49 -25.22 -25.45
N ALA A 745 -0.32 -26.51 -25.77
CA ALA A 745 -1.42 -27.38 -26.18
C ALA A 745 -2.42 -27.59 -25.02
N PHE A 746 -1.94 -27.75 -23.78
CA PHE A 746 -2.78 -27.84 -22.58
C PHE A 746 -3.59 -26.57 -22.34
N ASN A 747 -2.97 -25.40 -22.44
CA ASN A 747 -3.66 -24.13 -22.23
C ASN A 747 -4.77 -23.87 -23.27
N LYS A 748 -4.55 -24.32 -24.51
CA LYS A 748 -5.55 -24.26 -25.59
C LYS A 748 -6.59 -25.37 -25.54
N GLY A 749 -6.36 -26.43 -24.74
CA GLY A 749 -7.21 -27.61 -24.70
C GLY A 749 -7.22 -28.41 -26.02
N ASP A 750 -6.12 -28.38 -26.78
CA ASP A 750 -6.02 -29.05 -28.08
C ASP A 750 -5.49 -30.49 -27.92
N ILE A 751 -6.41 -31.44 -27.97
CA ILE A 751 -6.13 -32.87 -27.79
C ILE A 751 -5.41 -33.47 -29.00
N ASP A 752 -5.69 -32.98 -30.21
CA ASP A 752 -5.08 -33.51 -31.43
C ASP A 752 -3.60 -33.11 -31.45
N ARG A 753 -3.30 -31.84 -31.13
CA ARG A 753 -1.92 -31.37 -30.99
C ARG A 753 -1.17 -32.05 -29.84
N PHE A 754 -1.85 -32.32 -28.73
CA PHE A 754 -1.29 -33.12 -27.63
C PHE A 754 -0.86 -34.52 -28.11
N ASN A 755 -1.74 -35.23 -28.82
CA ASN A 755 -1.45 -36.58 -29.33
C ASN A 755 -0.31 -36.57 -30.36
N GLU A 756 -0.23 -35.54 -31.23
CA GLU A 756 0.89 -35.35 -32.16
C GLU A 756 2.22 -35.20 -31.44
N ILE A 757 2.31 -34.30 -30.45
CA ILE A 757 3.55 -34.01 -29.71
C ILE A 757 4.00 -35.24 -28.92
N VAL A 758 3.08 -35.93 -28.24
CA VAL A 758 3.38 -37.17 -27.50
C VAL A 758 3.79 -38.30 -28.45
N GLY A 759 3.20 -38.38 -29.64
CA GLY A 759 3.57 -39.34 -30.66
C GLY A 759 4.99 -39.12 -31.21
N GLN A 760 5.32 -37.88 -31.57
CA GLN A 760 6.63 -37.49 -32.10
C GLN A 760 7.76 -37.67 -31.07
N ASN A 761 7.49 -37.37 -29.81
CA ASN A 761 8.49 -37.39 -28.73
C ASN A 761 8.29 -38.54 -27.74
N SER A 762 7.72 -39.66 -28.21
CA SER A 762 7.36 -40.80 -27.36
C SER A 762 8.55 -41.40 -26.58
N THR A 763 9.77 -41.38 -27.13
CA THR A 763 10.98 -41.85 -26.45
C THR A 763 11.33 -40.99 -25.23
N GLU A 764 11.29 -39.67 -25.38
CA GLU A 764 11.60 -38.69 -24.33
C GLU A 764 10.48 -38.63 -23.28
N PHE A 765 9.23 -38.75 -23.71
CA PHE A 765 8.07 -38.81 -22.81
C PHE A 765 8.13 -40.05 -21.91
N ASN A 766 8.46 -41.22 -22.48
CA ASN A 766 8.59 -42.47 -21.74
C ASN A 766 9.88 -42.53 -20.89
N ALA A 767 10.88 -41.71 -21.21
CA ALA A 767 12.09 -41.61 -20.40
C ALA A 767 11.83 -40.94 -19.03
N GLN A 768 10.76 -40.14 -18.88
CA GLN A 768 10.47 -39.44 -17.64
C GLN A 768 9.50 -40.23 -16.72
N PRO A 769 9.95 -40.74 -15.55
CA PRO A 769 9.12 -41.59 -14.68
C PRO A 769 7.85 -40.91 -14.14
N ALA A 770 7.93 -39.60 -13.88
CA ALA A 770 6.81 -38.81 -13.36
C ALA A 770 5.63 -38.74 -14.35
N LEU A 771 5.92 -38.68 -15.66
CA LEU A 771 4.89 -38.63 -16.70
C LEU A 771 4.30 -40.00 -16.99
N VAL A 772 5.12 -41.06 -16.97
CA VAL A 772 4.67 -42.44 -17.18
C VAL A 772 3.75 -42.91 -16.05
N SER A 773 4.13 -42.65 -14.79
CA SER A 773 3.32 -43.04 -13.62
C SER A 773 1.94 -42.35 -13.59
N LYS A 774 1.85 -41.11 -14.08
CA LYS A 774 0.61 -40.32 -14.14
C LYS A 774 0.05 -40.18 -15.57
N GLN A 775 0.36 -41.07 -16.50
CA GLN A 775 -0.04 -40.91 -17.91
C GLN A 775 -1.57 -40.81 -18.11
N ASN A 776 -2.34 -41.62 -17.38
CA ASN A 776 -3.81 -41.58 -17.44
C ASN A 776 -4.35 -40.25 -16.90
N TYR A 777 -3.75 -39.74 -15.82
CA TYR A 777 -4.12 -38.47 -15.23
C TYR A 777 -3.82 -37.30 -16.17
N VAL A 778 -2.68 -37.31 -16.86
CA VAL A 778 -2.32 -36.30 -17.86
C VAL A 778 -3.34 -36.26 -19.01
N LYS A 779 -3.81 -37.42 -19.49
CA LYS A 779 -4.87 -37.50 -20.51
C LYS A 779 -6.21 -36.97 -20.01
N GLU A 780 -6.62 -37.38 -18.80
CA GLU A 780 -7.82 -36.86 -18.12
C GLU A 780 -7.75 -35.33 -18.00
N LYS A 781 -6.57 -34.79 -17.65
CA LYS A 781 -6.32 -33.37 -17.48
C LYS A 781 -6.49 -32.57 -18.77
N VAL A 782 -6.00 -33.05 -19.91
CA VAL A 782 -6.24 -32.39 -21.21
C VAL A 782 -7.73 -32.37 -21.54
N ALA A 783 -8.45 -33.47 -21.30
CA ALA A 783 -9.90 -33.52 -21.55
C ALA A 783 -10.68 -32.53 -20.67
N LEU A 784 -10.30 -32.38 -19.39
CA LEU A 784 -10.89 -31.37 -18.49
C LEU A 784 -10.64 -29.94 -18.99
N LEU A 785 -9.44 -29.64 -19.48
CA LEU A 785 -9.11 -28.32 -20.02
C LEU A 785 -9.82 -28.05 -21.35
N ALA A 786 -9.96 -29.04 -22.21
CA ALA A 786 -10.75 -28.95 -23.45
C ALA A 786 -12.22 -28.61 -23.13
N LEU A 787 -12.81 -29.26 -22.11
CA LEU A 787 -14.14 -28.91 -21.62
C LEU A 787 -14.21 -27.46 -21.11
N MET A 788 -13.23 -27.01 -20.31
CA MET A 788 -13.20 -25.62 -19.82
C MET A 788 -13.11 -24.60 -20.96
N VAL A 789 -12.26 -24.85 -21.98
CA VAL A 789 -12.13 -24.00 -23.16
C VAL A 789 -13.43 -23.96 -23.96
N LEU A 790 -14.09 -25.10 -24.14
CA LEU A 790 -15.38 -25.19 -24.83
C LEU A 790 -16.45 -24.33 -24.15
N VAL A 791 -16.56 -24.42 -22.82
CA VAL A 791 -17.52 -23.60 -22.05
C VAL A 791 -17.16 -22.12 -22.11
N PHE A 792 -15.87 -21.75 -22.05
CA PHE A 792 -15.42 -20.36 -22.12
C PHE A 792 -15.74 -19.68 -23.46
N LYS A 793 -15.54 -20.42 -24.56
CA LYS A 793 -15.87 -19.95 -25.91
C LYS A 793 -17.37 -19.74 -26.12
N ARG A 794 -18.24 -20.33 -25.30
CA ARG A 794 -19.69 -20.13 -25.42
C ARG A 794 -20.16 -18.89 -24.65
N PRO A 795 -21.06 -18.08 -25.23
CA PRO A 795 -21.65 -16.95 -24.51
C PRO A 795 -22.56 -17.44 -23.38
N SER A 796 -22.78 -16.60 -22.37
CA SER A 796 -23.49 -16.99 -21.14
C SER A 796 -24.90 -17.54 -21.34
N HIS A 797 -25.60 -17.13 -22.40
CA HIS A 797 -26.96 -17.58 -22.73
C HIS A 797 -27.00 -18.95 -23.45
N GLU A 798 -25.87 -19.45 -23.94
CA GLU A 798 -25.75 -20.73 -24.66
C GLU A 798 -24.86 -21.75 -23.93
N ARG A 799 -24.82 -21.69 -22.59
CA ARG A 799 -24.06 -22.63 -21.75
C ARG A 799 -24.79 -23.95 -21.44
N ASN A 800 -25.77 -24.29 -22.28
CA ASN A 800 -26.40 -25.61 -22.31
C ASN A 800 -25.68 -26.43 -23.38
N ILE A 801 -24.87 -27.39 -22.97
CA ILE A 801 -23.99 -28.14 -23.87
C ILE A 801 -24.43 -29.60 -23.92
N ALA A 802 -24.69 -30.12 -25.12
CA ALA A 802 -25.07 -31.51 -25.32
C ALA A 802 -23.86 -32.44 -25.09
N PHE A 803 -24.10 -33.65 -24.56
CA PHE A 803 -23.05 -34.64 -24.32
C PHE A 803 -22.32 -35.05 -25.60
N LEU A 804 -23.01 -35.03 -26.75
CA LEU A 804 -22.42 -35.31 -28.05
C LEU A 804 -21.33 -34.29 -28.41
N GLU A 805 -21.58 -33.02 -28.16
CA GLU A 805 -20.62 -31.96 -28.45
C GLU A 805 -19.40 -32.04 -27.51
N ILE A 806 -19.63 -32.35 -26.23
CA ILE A 806 -18.54 -32.59 -25.29
C ILE A 806 -17.71 -33.81 -25.72
N ALA A 807 -18.35 -34.89 -26.18
CA ALA A 807 -17.68 -36.08 -26.70
C ALA A 807 -16.79 -35.74 -27.91
N GLU A 808 -17.30 -34.95 -28.85
CA GLU A 808 -16.55 -34.50 -30.03
C GLU A 808 -15.35 -33.63 -29.66
N ALA A 809 -15.53 -32.67 -28.76
CA ALA A 809 -14.48 -31.75 -28.33
C ALA A 809 -13.41 -32.42 -27.45
N THR A 810 -13.80 -33.35 -26.60
CA THR A 810 -12.89 -34.05 -25.67
C THR A 810 -12.33 -35.35 -26.25
N ARG A 811 -12.76 -35.76 -27.45
CA ARG A 811 -12.40 -37.03 -28.10
C ARG A 811 -12.66 -38.26 -27.22
N LEU A 812 -13.66 -38.18 -26.33
CA LEU A 812 -14.04 -39.27 -25.44
C LEU A 812 -15.35 -39.95 -25.90
N PRO A 813 -15.52 -41.26 -25.64
CA PRO A 813 -16.80 -41.92 -25.82
C PRO A 813 -17.91 -41.27 -24.98
N LEU A 814 -19.14 -41.25 -25.49
CA LEU A 814 -20.32 -40.68 -24.81
C LEU A 814 -20.49 -41.19 -23.37
N GLU A 815 -20.22 -42.47 -23.12
CA GLU A 815 -20.32 -43.09 -21.78
C GLU A 815 -19.35 -42.48 -20.75
N GLN A 816 -18.24 -41.87 -21.21
CA GLN A 816 -17.21 -41.27 -20.34
C GLN A 816 -17.41 -39.77 -20.11
N VAL A 817 -18.27 -39.12 -20.90
CA VAL A 817 -18.53 -37.68 -20.80
C VAL A 817 -19.14 -37.32 -19.45
N GLU A 818 -20.07 -38.12 -18.95
CA GLU A 818 -20.72 -37.90 -17.65
C GLU A 818 -19.69 -37.89 -16.52
N TRP A 819 -18.78 -38.87 -16.51
CA TRP A 819 -17.69 -38.97 -15.53
C TRP A 819 -16.74 -37.77 -15.61
N LEU A 820 -16.41 -37.30 -16.83
CA LEU A 820 -15.58 -36.11 -17.02
C LEU A 820 -16.24 -34.85 -16.43
N VAL A 821 -17.54 -34.67 -16.67
CA VAL A 821 -18.29 -33.51 -16.16
C VAL A 821 -18.42 -33.56 -14.64
N MET A 822 -18.73 -34.74 -14.07
CA MET A 822 -18.73 -34.95 -12.62
C MET A 822 -17.38 -34.65 -12.00
N ARG A 823 -16.29 -35.03 -12.67
CA ARG A 823 -14.93 -34.74 -12.25
C ARG A 823 -14.62 -33.25 -12.29
N ALA A 824 -15.03 -32.55 -13.35
CA ALA A 824 -14.88 -31.10 -13.45
C ALA A 824 -15.62 -30.34 -12.34
N LEU A 825 -16.83 -30.79 -11.98
CA LEU A 825 -17.61 -30.27 -10.84
C LEU A 825 -16.91 -30.56 -9.51
N SER A 826 -16.39 -31.79 -9.30
CA SER A 826 -15.68 -32.20 -8.08
C SER A 826 -14.39 -31.41 -7.87
N CYS A 827 -13.64 -31.15 -8.95
CA CYS A 827 -12.43 -30.31 -8.94
C CYS A 827 -12.74 -28.81 -8.86
N LYS A 828 -14.03 -28.41 -8.81
CA LYS A 828 -14.49 -27.01 -8.79
C LYS A 828 -14.03 -26.18 -9.98
N LEU A 829 -13.78 -26.83 -11.13
CA LEU A 829 -13.41 -26.15 -12.38
C LEU A 829 -14.62 -25.47 -13.02
N ILE A 830 -15.79 -26.07 -12.86
CA ILE A 830 -17.08 -25.57 -13.31
C ILE A 830 -18.11 -25.73 -12.18
N LYS A 831 -19.16 -24.92 -12.19
CA LYS A 831 -20.39 -25.13 -11.41
C LYS A 831 -21.58 -25.25 -12.37
N GLY A 832 -22.53 -26.11 -12.06
CA GLY A 832 -23.67 -26.37 -12.94
C GLY A 832 -24.48 -27.60 -12.53
N SER A 833 -25.41 -27.98 -13.40
CA SER A 833 -26.26 -29.16 -13.26
C SER A 833 -26.15 -30.07 -14.47
N ILE A 834 -26.21 -31.38 -14.24
CA ILE A 834 -26.22 -32.40 -15.30
C ILE A 834 -27.65 -32.87 -15.50
N ASP A 835 -28.15 -32.81 -16.73
CA ASP A 835 -29.40 -33.43 -17.14
C ASP A 835 -29.08 -34.65 -18.01
N GLN A 836 -29.10 -35.83 -17.40
CA GLN A 836 -28.77 -37.09 -18.08
C GLN A 836 -29.89 -37.52 -19.06
N VAL A 837 -31.15 -37.17 -18.79
CA VAL A 837 -32.30 -37.60 -19.61
C VAL A 837 -32.26 -36.92 -20.96
N ASP A 838 -32.02 -35.60 -20.95
CA ASP A 838 -31.89 -34.80 -22.18
C ASP A 838 -30.45 -34.82 -22.73
N GLY A 839 -29.49 -35.37 -21.99
CA GLY A 839 -28.09 -35.44 -22.39
C GLY A 839 -27.42 -34.06 -22.47
N ILE A 840 -27.75 -33.16 -21.54
CA ILE A 840 -27.30 -31.75 -21.53
C ILE A 840 -26.61 -31.42 -20.21
N VAL A 841 -25.51 -30.68 -20.29
CA VAL A 841 -24.87 -30.04 -19.13
C VAL A 841 -25.23 -28.56 -19.15
N ARG A 842 -25.77 -28.05 -18.03
CA ARG A 842 -25.99 -26.61 -17.83
C ARG A 842 -24.88 -26.07 -16.95
N VAL A 843 -24.02 -25.21 -17.50
CA VAL A 843 -22.89 -24.63 -16.76
C VAL A 843 -23.21 -23.19 -16.35
N SER A 844 -23.28 -22.93 -15.04
CA SER A 844 -23.52 -21.58 -14.50
C SER A 844 -22.22 -20.79 -14.35
N TRP A 845 -21.13 -21.45 -13.97
CA TRP A 845 -19.86 -20.78 -13.65
C TRP A 845 -18.65 -21.61 -14.09
N VAL A 846 -17.56 -20.93 -14.44
CA VAL A 846 -16.27 -21.52 -14.83
C VAL A 846 -15.17 -20.79 -14.06
N GLN A 847 -14.14 -21.53 -13.64
CA GLN A 847 -12.99 -20.96 -12.95
C GLN A 847 -12.27 -19.90 -13.83
N PRO A 848 -11.97 -18.70 -13.30
CA PRO A 848 -11.16 -17.71 -13.98
C PRO A 848 -9.77 -18.26 -14.31
N ARG A 849 -9.21 -17.80 -15.43
CA ARG A 849 -7.90 -18.21 -15.92
C ARG A 849 -7.18 -17.03 -16.56
N VAL A 850 -5.86 -17.13 -16.65
CA VAL A 850 -5.05 -16.16 -17.40
C VAL A 850 -5.38 -16.30 -18.89
N LEU A 851 -5.69 -15.17 -19.53
CA LEU A 851 -6.08 -15.09 -20.93
C LEU A 851 -4.86 -14.76 -21.80
N ASP A 852 -4.83 -15.33 -23.00
CA ASP A 852 -3.89 -14.90 -24.04
C ASP A 852 -4.46 -13.70 -24.83
N ASP A 853 -3.61 -13.03 -25.60
CA ASP A 853 -4.01 -11.85 -26.39
C ASP A 853 -5.17 -12.14 -27.36
N SER A 854 -5.25 -13.38 -27.88
CA SER A 854 -6.32 -13.77 -28.80
C SER A 854 -7.68 -13.91 -28.11
N GLN A 855 -7.68 -14.45 -26.88
CA GLN A 855 -8.85 -14.57 -26.02
C GLN A 855 -9.28 -13.21 -25.48
N LEU A 856 -8.32 -12.32 -25.18
CA LEU A 856 -8.61 -10.94 -24.81
C LEU A 856 -9.33 -10.20 -25.94
N GLN A 857 -8.87 -10.37 -27.19
CA GLN A 857 -9.53 -9.78 -28.35
C GLN A 857 -10.96 -10.29 -28.52
N GLU A 858 -11.22 -11.57 -28.25
CA GLU A 858 -12.58 -12.12 -28.28
C GLU A 858 -13.48 -11.49 -27.21
N LEU A 859 -12.93 -11.21 -26.02
CA LEU A 859 -13.65 -10.51 -24.95
C LEU A 859 -13.98 -9.06 -25.32
N VAL A 860 -13.03 -8.35 -25.94
CA VAL A 860 -13.26 -7.00 -26.47
C VAL A 860 -14.40 -7.01 -27.49
N ASN A 861 -14.37 -7.92 -28.46
CA ASN A 861 -15.43 -8.03 -29.47
C ASN A 861 -16.81 -8.29 -28.84
N ARG A 862 -16.87 -9.11 -27.78
CA ARG A 862 -18.12 -9.38 -27.04
C ARG A 862 -18.63 -8.16 -26.27
N LEU A 863 -17.73 -7.38 -25.68
CA LEU A 863 -18.08 -6.13 -25.01
C LEU A 863 -18.58 -5.09 -26.01
N ASP A 864 -17.93 -4.96 -27.17
CA ASP A 864 -18.37 -4.07 -28.26
C ASP A 864 -19.78 -4.46 -28.76
N ASP A 865 -20.05 -5.75 -28.92
CA ASP A 865 -21.38 -6.22 -29.33
C ASP A 865 -22.44 -6.00 -28.24
N TRP A 866 -22.05 -6.06 -26.97
CA TRP A 866 -22.93 -5.72 -25.87
C TRP A 866 -23.22 -4.21 -25.81
N GLU A 867 -22.20 -3.37 -25.99
CA GLU A 867 -22.34 -1.91 -26.09
C GLU A 867 -23.31 -1.54 -27.22
N LYS A 868 -23.15 -2.14 -28.41
CA LYS A 868 -24.09 -1.93 -29.53
C LYS A 868 -25.52 -2.32 -29.18
N LYS A 869 -25.73 -3.45 -28.49
CA LYS A 869 -27.07 -3.90 -28.06
C LYS A 869 -27.70 -2.95 -27.03
N VAL A 870 -26.90 -2.45 -26.09
CA VAL A 870 -27.37 -1.47 -25.11
C VAL A 870 -27.75 -0.17 -25.82
N ASN A 871 -26.90 0.30 -26.75
CA ASN A 871 -27.17 1.51 -27.53
C ASN A 871 -28.41 1.36 -28.43
N SER A 872 -28.59 0.22 -29.10
CA SER A 872 -29.81 -0.02 -29.89
C SER A 872 -31.07 -0.07 -29.02
N THR A 873 -30.95 -0.57 -27.80
CA THR A 873 -32.06 -0.61 -26.84
C THR A 873 -32.39 0.79 -26.33
N LEU A 874 -31.37 1.60 -26.06
CA LEU A 874 -31.53 3.02 -25.70
C LEU A 874 -32.25 3.79 -26.81
N LEU A 875 -31.77 3.68 -28.06
CA LEU A 875 -32.41 4.32 -29.22
C LEU A 875 -33.85 3.86 -29.40
N TYR A 876 -34.12 2.57 -29.22
CA TYR A 876 -35.49 2.03 -29.29
C TYR A 876 -36.40 2.64 -28.21
N VAL A 877 -35.90 2.78 -26.98
CA VAL A 877 -36.66 3.42 -25.89
C VAL A 877 -36.88 4.90 -26.20
N GLU A 878 -35.86 5.63 -26.63
CA GLU A 878 -35.95 7.05 -27.02
C GLU A 878 -36.96 7.28 -28.17
N GLU A 879 -37.01 6.39 -29.17
CA GLU A 879 -37.95 6.47 -30.29
C GLU A 879 -39.40 6.13 -29.91
N GLN A 880 -39.60 5.19 -28.98
CA GLN A 880 -40.94 4.75 -28.57
C GLN A 880 -41.55 5.56 -27.43
N THR A 881 -40.73 6.32 -26.68
CA THR A 881 -41.20 7.16 -25.56
C THR A 881 -40.93 8.66 -25.68
N PRO A 882 -41.00 9.31 -26.87
CA PRO A 882 -40.81 10.75 -26.96
C PRO A 882 -41.89 11.54 -26.21
N GLU A 883 -43.10 10.98 -26.03
CA GLU A 883 -44.20 11.64 -25.30
C GLU A 883 -44.10 11.53 -23.76
N LEU A 884 -43.26 10.63 -23.23
CA LEU A 884 -43.06 10.45 -21.78
C LEU A 884 -41.92 11.31 -21.21
N PHE A 885 -41.08 11.88 -22.09
CA PHE A 885 -39.91 12.70 -21.73
C PHE A 885 -39.98 14.15 -22.25
N GLN A 886 -41.17 14.63 -22.67
CA GLN A 886 -41.42 16.04 -22.99
C GLN A 886 -41.95 16.85 -21.80
#